data_AF-A0A836X0K0-F1
#
_entry.id   AF-A0A836X0K0-F1
#
_cell.length_a   1.000
_cell.length_b   1.000
_cell.length_c   1.000
_cell.angle_alpha   90.00
_cell.angle_beta   90.00
_cell.angle_gamma   90.00
#
_symmetry.space_group_name_H-M   'P 1'
#
loop_
_entity.id
_entity.type
_entity.pdbx_description
1 polymer ?
#
loop_
_entity_poly.entity_id
_entity_poly.type
_entity_poly.pdbx_seq_one_letter_code
_entity_poly.pdbx_strand_id
1 'polypeptide(L)'
;MMMSSGNRWWLLLLATMGGASMTQAQDIERLQSAVAPVMALSDKEFLALIPERAGLRFTGCPNCTGGTQENQLWWTIEEPHTVYCQHCDLRYPNDIYPDDQTLSVVNSRGETHAYPYWDDADGYHHFFQAKGWYVAREYFQDAARWLAELYTATGEEKYARRSALILHRFAEVYPGYLVHFDYPFRQKVLWSGEEDFPYPVPDFRAAKWSWWAYMDISEDLLKAYEAIRDSGALEAEDQRLIETDLFHAMVGFIDNYEPALTNMDPTLLRSLIWAGRVLHEPDYIHDAVRRIGLLTRQQFFADGAWREGAVSYHNQTTRGLGMLVDLLDGYSDPPGYKPDNGQPWDGARFDDLDMGEQLPILARAQRVPDLLRYPNGRVVPFHDTWARESVEPTERSQSSILPELGHVWLGRGEGDDQIQTHLHFSGGYGHQHRDVLGMTLFAGGQERLGDMGYTHTRYRAWTLTTLSHNTVTVDGTDQQAGSIDNPSDGALTLFVPGENDLLAVVEARGERAYPGLVDEYKRMLVQIGAGDDAYVVDLFSVVGGSRHEYVLTGDADHDGALEHDLPMQSYGPMLLPDGVEVKLPTGESTPGEAGGHNLGYAFLRDVQQTPIDGAWTVTFASDAQTTGAVKVHGTALGSGDILFSAQAPSIRRAQNDDAVLDQFTMPVLVHRREAMDTEVLKSRFVTVLEAMGEAGAFIGQVERTEVEAGSDGVSVRIT
;
A
#
# COMPACT_ATOMS: atom_id res chain seq x y z
N MET A 1 13.99 -23.73 -3.96
CA MET A 1 13.84 -22.34 -3.47
C MET A 1 12.74 -21.70 -4.31
N MET A 2 11.48 -21.95 -3.96
CA MET A 2 10.30 -21.46 -4.68
C MET A 2 9.74 -20.27 -3.89
N MET A 3 9.96 -19.07 -4.39
CA MET A 3 9.36 -17.83 -3.86
C MET A 3 7.96 -17.66 -4.44
N SER A 4 7.00 -17.29 -3.59
CA SER A 4 5.60 -17.00 -3.97
C SER A 4 5.52 -15.87 -5.00
N SER A 5 4.60 -15.97 -5.98
CA SER A 5 4.44 -14.97 -7.05
C SER A 5 4.00 -13.60 -6.55
N GLY A 6 3.46 -13.50 -5.32
CA GLY A 6 3.14 -12.22 -4.67
C GLY A 6 4.36 -11.33 -4.42
N ASN A 7 5.55 -11.93 -4.26
CA ASN A 7 6.81 -11.21 -4.07
C ASN A 7 7.55 -10.92 -5.40
N ARG A 8 7.08 -11.43 -6.55
CA ARG A 8 7.76 -11.18 -7.84
C ARG A 8 7.65 -9.75 -8.32
N TRP A 9 6.54 -9.08 -8.05
CA TRP A 9 6.38 -7.65 -8.37
C TRP A 9 7.33 -6.77 -7.55
N TRP A 10 7.63 -7.15 -6.31
CA TRP A 10 8.61 -6.47 -5.45
C TRP A 10 10.07 -6.85 -5.76
N LEU A 11 10.36 -8.10 -6.14
CA LEU A 11 11.72 -8.56 -6.42
C LEU A 11 12.25 -8.17 -7.80
N LEU A 12 11.38 -8.03 -8.82
CA LEU A 12 11.80 -7.44 -10.10
C LEU A 12 12.14 -5.95 -9.97
N LEU A 13 11.62 -5.27 -8.95
CA LEU A 13 12.00 -3.91 -8.56
C LEU A 13 13.30 -3.83 -7.75
N LEU A 14 13.72 -4.91 -7.07
CA LEU A 14 14.99 -4.99 -6.34
C LEU A 14 16.16 -5.51 -7.20
N ALA A 15 15.90 -6.27 -8.26
CA ALA A 15 16.95 -6.79 -9.15
C ALA A 15 17.68 -5.70 -9.95
N THR A 16 17.16 -4.47 -10.00
CA THR A 16 17.85 -3.30 -10.58
C THR A 16 18.61 -2.47 -9.53
N MET A 17 18.49 -2.78 -8.23
CA MET A 17 19.19 -2.09 -7.14
C MET A 17 19.90 -3.10 -6.24
N GLY A 18 21.02 -3.66 -6.75
CA GLY A 18 21.79 -4.64 -5.99
C GLY A 18 22.88 -5.35 -6.79
N GLY A 19 23.81 -4.61 -7.39
CA GLY A 19 25.24 -4.93 -7.42
C GLY A 19 25.76 -6.31 -7.87
N ALA A 20 24.98 -7.15 -8.55
CA ALA A 20 25.48 -8.38 -9.15
C ALA A 20 24.87 -8.55 -10.55
N SER A 21 25.51 -7.97 -11.57
CA SER A 21 25.21 -8.33 -12.96
C SER A 21 25.55 -9.80 -13.15
N MET A 22 24.55 -10.67 -13.26
CA MET A 22 24.77 -12.05 -13.67
C MET A 22 25.36 -12.04 -15.09
N THR A 23 26.31 -12.94 -15.33
CA THR A 23 26.84 -13.13 -16.69
C THR A 23 25.77 -13.76 -17.57
N GLN A 24 25.79 -13.49 -18.88
CA GLN A 24 24.89 -14.10 -19.86
C GLN A 24 24.81 -15.65 -19.74
N ALA A 25 25.93 -16.29 -19.40
CA ALA A 25 25.99 -17.74 -19.18
C ALA A 25 25.19 -18.18 -17.94
N GLN A 26 25.26 -17.43 -16.84
CA GLN A 26 24.50 -17.69 -15.62
C GLN A 26 23.00 -17.48 -15.83
N ASP A 27 22.62 -16.50 -16.65
CA ASP A 27 21.22 -16.27 -17.02
C ASP A 27 20.65 -17.42 -17.85
N ILE A 28 21.41 -17.94 -18.82
CA ILE A 28 21.01 -19.10 -19.61
C ILE A 28 20.81 -20.33 -18.72
N GLU A 29 21.75 -20.64 -17.82
CA GLU A 29 21.64 -21.81 -16.92
C GLU A 29 20.42 -21.72 -15.99
N ARG A 30 20.15 -20.51 -15.46
CA ARG A 30 18.96 -20.23 -14.65
C ARG A 30 17.69 -20.47 -15.44
N LEU A 31 17.59 -19.93 -16.66
CA LEU A 31 16.41 -20.10 -17.51
C LEU A 31 16.24 -21.56 -17.93
N GLN A 32 17.31 -22.26 -18.30
CA GLN A 32 17.27 -23.69 -18.63
C GLN A 32 16.73 -24.52 -17.46
N SER A 33 17.17 -24.21 -16.24
CA SER A 33 16.67 -24.86 -15.02
C SER A 33 15.19 -24.56 -14.77
N ALA A 34 14.75 -23.33 -15.02
CA ALA A 34 13.36 -22.91 -14.83
C ALA A 34 12.39 -23.59 -15.81
N VAL A 35 12.81 -23.80 -17.08
CA VAL A 35 11.96 -24.43 -18.10
C VAL A 35 12.14 -25.94 -18.20
N ALA A 36 13.11 -26.53 -17.48
CA ALA A 36 13.40 -27.96 -17.54
C ALA A 36 12.17 -28.86 -17.32
N PRO A 37 11.26 -28.57 -16.36
CA PRO A 37 10.05 -29.38 -16.18
C PRO A 37 9.14 -29.38 -17.41
N VAL A 38 8.90 -28.21 -18.02
CA VAL A 38 8.08 -28.09 -19.25
C VAL A 38 8.73 -28.82 -20.43
N MET A 39 10.06 -28.73 -20.52
CA MET A 39 10.81 -29.39 -21.60
C MET A 39 10.86 -30.91 -21.45
N ALA A 40 10.73 -31.43 -20.23
CA ALA A 40 10.75 -32.87 -19.95
C ALA A 40 9.42 -33.58 -20.33
N LEU A 41 8.31 -32.85 -20.36
CA LEU A 41 7.00 -33.37 -20.74
C LEU A 41 6.87 -33.53 -22.27
N SER A 42 6.13 -34.55 -22.70
CA SER A 42 5.67 -34.63 -24.08
C SER A 42 4.73 -33.48 -24.42
N ASP A 43 4.56 -33.17 -25.70
CA ASP A 43 3.69 -32.07 -26.11
C ASP A 43 2.26 -32.24 -25.59
N LYS A 44 1.73 -33.46 -25.67
CA LYS A 44 0.40 -33.79 -25.18
C LYS A 44 0.25 -33.57 -23.66
N GLU A 45 1.28 -33.95 -22.89
CA GLU A 45 1.23 -33.86 -21.43
C GLU A 45 1.20 -32.40 -20.97
N PHE A 46 2.13 -31.56 -21.43
CA PHE A 46 2.16 -30.18 -20.94
C PHE A 46 1.00 -29.33 -21.49
N LEU A 47 0.57 -29.55 -22.74
CA LEU A 47 -0.59 -28.83 -23.30
C LEU A 47 -1.89 -29.11 -22.52
N ALA A 48 -2.03 -30.33 -21.97
CA ALA A 48 -3.14 -30.68 -21.10
C ALA A 48 -3.09 -29.99 -19.72
N LEU A 49 -1.94 -29.46 -19.32
CA LEU A 49 -1.77 -28.70 -18.08
C LEU A 49 -2.07 -27.20 -18.25
N ILE A 50 -2.13 -26.70 -19.49
CA ILE A 50 -2.57 -25.33 -19.76
C ILE A 50 -4.09 -25.28 -19.58
N PRO A 51 -4.60 -24.47 -18.63
CA PRO A 51 -5.98 -24.56 -18.20
C PRO A 51 -6.95 -23.95 -19.23
N GLU A 52 -8.08 -24.63 -19.42
CA GLU A 52 -9.20 -24.16 -20.26
C GLU A 52 -10.07 -23.09 -19.57
N ARG A 53 -9.74 -22.76 -18.32
CA ARG A 53 -10.40 -21.76 -17.49
C ARG A 53 -9.35 -20.79 -16.97
N ALA A 54 -9.70 -19.52 -16.79
CA ALA A 54 -8.78 -18.53 -16.25
C ALA A 54 -8.26 -18.92 -14.84
N GLY A 55 -9.11 -19.55 -14.03
CA GLY A 55 -8.83 -19.82 -12.61
C GLY A 55 -9.15 -18.63 -11.71
N LEU A 56 -8.94 -18.79 -10.40
CA LEU A 56 -9.22 -17.78 -9.38
C LEU A 56 -8.00 -17.63 -8.45
N ARG A 57 -7.48 -16.41 -8.27
CA ARG A 57 -6.32 -16.08 -7.46
C ARG A 57 -6.59 -16.22 -5.97
N PHE A 58 -7.68 -15.66 -5.46
CA PHE A 58 -7.87 -15.57 -4.01
C PHE A 58 -8.67 -16.79 -3.53
N THR A 59 -7.98 -17.75 -2.94
CA THR A 59 -8.55 -18.95 -2.34
C THR A 59 -7.73 -19.31 -1.12
N GLY A 60 -8.34 -19.11 0.05
CA GLY A 60 -7.68 -19.24 1.34
C GLY A 60 -7.52 -20.69 1.78
N CYS A 61 -6.51 -20.92 2.62
CA CYS A 61 -6.35 -22.18 3.35
C CYS A 61 -7.35 -22.24 4.51
N PRO A 62 -8.34 -23.16 4.52
CA PRO A 62 -9.30 -23.26 5.63
C PRO A 62 -8.71 -23.95 6.88
N ASN A 63 -7.46 -24.44 6.82
CA ASN A 63 -6.83 -25.18 7.93
C ASN A 63 -5.93 -24.30 8.82
N CYS A 64 -5.38 -23.19 8.32
CA CYS A 64 -4.49 -22.33 9.08
C CYS A 64 -4.67 -20.85 8.73
N THR A 65 -4.24 -19.97 9.62
CA THR A 65 -4.33 -18.52 9.48
C THR A 65 -3.03 -17.86 8.97
N GLY A 66 -2.10 -18.64 8.41
CA GLY A 66 -0.86 -18.09 7.87
C GLY A 66 -1.11 -17.21 6.66
N GLY A 67 -0.25 -16.21 6.45
CA GLY A 67 -0.32 -15.33 5.28
C GLY A 67 -1.44 -14.29 5.35
N THR A 68 -1.83 -13.73 4.21
CA THR A 68 -2.89 -12.71 4.09
C THR A 68 -3.68 -12.85 2.78
N GLN A 69 -4.79 -12.11 2.66
CA GLN A 69 -5.59 -11.95 1.43
C GLN A 69 -6.01 -13.27 0.75
N GLU A 70 -6.26 -14.35 1.49
CA GLU A 70 -6.64 -15.64 0.89
C GLU A 70 -5.66 -16.13 -0.20
N ASN A 71 -4.37 -15.82 -0.08
CA ASN A 71 -3.38 -16.14 -1.12
C ASN A 71 -2.34 -17.18 -0.67
N GLN A 72 -2.71 -18.08 0.24
CA GLN A 72 -1.82 -19.07 0.85
C GLN A 72 -1.53 -20.29 -0.03
N LEU A 73 -2.42 -20.59 -0.98
CA LEU A 73 -2.38 -21.85 -1.73
C LEU A 73 -1.53 -21.72 -3.00
N TRP A 74 -0.77 -22.76 -3.33
CA TRP A 74 0.13 -22.79 -4.47
C TRP A 74 0.05 -24.10 -5.24
N TRP A 75 0.57 -24.11 -6.48
CA TRP A 75 0.50 -25.24 -7.41
C TRP A 75 1.90 -25.59 -7.93
N THR A 76 2.11 -26.85 -8.27
CA THR A 76 3.35 -27.32 -8.92
C THR A 76 3.03 -28.17 -10.14
N ILE A 77 3.94 -28.16 -11.12
CA ILE A 77 3.79 -28.95 -12.35
C ILE A 77 3.89 -30.45 -12.09
N GLU A 78 4.58 -30.87 -11.02
CA GLU A 78 4.74 -32.26 -10.61
C GLU A 78 3.47 -32.85 -9.99
N GLU A 79 2.63 -32.02 -9.37
CA GLU A 79 1.37 -32.44 -8.75
C GLU A 79 0.20 -31.56 -9.24
N PRO A 80 -0.14 -31.63 -10.53
CA PRO A 80 -0.89 -30.59 -11.21
C PRO A 80 -2.40 -30.55 -10.87
N HIS A 81 -2.90 -31.55 -10.14
CA HIS A 81 -4.32 -31.70 -9.82
C HIS A 81 -4.68 -31.30 -8.38
N THR A 82 -3.71 -30.81 -7.61
CA THR A 82 -3.94 -30.32 -6.24
C THR A 82 -3.14 -29.05 -6.00
N VAL A 83 -3.57 -28.26 -5.01
CA VAL A 83 -2.82 -27.11 -4.50
C VAL A 83 -2.35 -27.39 -3.08
N TYR A 84 -1.26 -26.78 -2.63
CA TYR A 84 -0.75 -26.91 -1.26
C TYR A 84 -0.69 -25.56 -0.57
N CYS A 85 -0.93 -25.52 0.74
CA CYS A 85 -0.74 -24.31 1.53
C CYS A 85 0.74 -24.08 1.81
N GLN A 86 1.27 -22.90 1.51
CA GLN A 86 2.68 -22.55 1.76
C GLN A 86 3.05 -22.40 3.24
N HIS A 87 2.06 -22.44 4.15
CA HIS A 87 2.26 -22.25 5.59
C HIS A 87 2.05 -23.54 6.41
N CYS A 88 1.19 -24.45 5.98
CA CYS A 88 0.91 -25.70 6.71
C CYS A 88 1.09 -26.98 5.88
N ASP A 89 1.55 -26.85 4.63
CA ASP A 89 1.82 -27.94 3.68
C ASP A 89 0.61 -28.84 3.33
N LEU A 90 -0.57 -28.58 3.88
CA LEU A 90 -1.77 -29.35 3.57
C LEU A 90 -2.17 -29.15 2.10
N ARG A 91 -2.51 -30.25 1.42
CA ARG A 91 -2.94 -30.26 0.02
C ARG A 91 -4.45 -30.28 -0.11
N TYR A 92 -4.96 -29.64 -1.15
CA TYR A 92 -6.39 -29.50 -1.45
C TYR A 92 -6.69 -29.86 -2.91
N PRO A 93 -7.87 -30.42 -3.19
CA PRO A 93 -8.84 -30.93 -2.21
C PRO A 93 -8.30 -32.15 -1.44
N ASN A 94 -8.90 -32.49 -0.30
CA ASN A 94 -8.58 -33.67 0.49
C ASN A 94 -9.83 -34.22 1.21
N ASP A 95 -9.70 -35.30 1.99
CA ASP A 95 -10.83 -35.94 2.68
C ASP A 95 -11.57 -35.03 3.69
N ILE A 96 -10.90 -34.00 4.21
CA ILE A 96 -11.46 -33.02 5.16
C ILE A 96 -12.09 -31.83 4.41
N TYR A 97 -11.45 -31.41 3.33
CA TYR A 97 -11.86 -30.28 2.49
C TYR A 97 -12.02 -30.76 1.04
N PRO A 98 -13.09 -31.53 0.74
CA PRO A 98 -13.32 -32.08 -0.59
C PRO A 98 -13.93 -31.05 -1.53
N ASP A 99 -13.61 -31.12 -2.82
CA ASP A 99 -14.36 -30.43 -3.87
C ASP A 99 -15.65 -31.23 -4.20
N ASP A 100 -16.60 -31.23 -3.29
CA ASP A 100 -17.84 -32.04 -3.39
C ASP A 100 -19.03 -31.28 -4.01
N GLN A 101 -18.90 -29.97 -4.19
CA GLN A 101 -19.87 -29.13 -4.89
C GLN A 101 -19.33 -28.66 -6.25
N THR A 102 -20.21 -28.12 -7.10
CA THR A 102 -19.83 -27.60 -8.41
C THR A 102 -20.69 -26.43 -8.85
N LEU A 103 -20.05 -25.31 -9.18
CA LEU A 103 -20.66 -24.19 -9.88
C LEU A 103 -20.51 -24.40 -11.39
N SER A 104 -21.61 -24.38 -12.14
CA SER A 104 -21.62 -24.57 -13.59
C SER A 104 -22.04 -23.28 -14.30
N VAL A 105 -21.21 -22.78 -15.21
CA VAL A 105 -21.45 -21.55 -15.96
C VAL A 105 -21.19 -21.78 -17.44
N VAL A 106 -22.06 -21.28 -18.31
CA VAL A 106 -21.90 -21.40 -19.77
C VAL A 106 -21.05 -20.23 -20.28
N ASN A 107 -19.99 -20.51 -21.02
CA ASN A 107 -19.12 -19.47 -21.59
C ASN A 107 -19.67 -18.89 -22.91
N SER A 108 -18.98 -17.91 -23.48
CA SER A 108 -19.34 -17.24 -24.74
C SER A 108 -19.36 -18.18 -25.97
N ARG A 109 -18.74 -19.36 -25.87
CA ARG A 109 -18.76 -20.41 -26.90
C ARG A 109 -19.92 -21.41 -26.73
N GLY A 110 -20.74 -21.26 -25.69
CA GLY A 110 -21.80 -22.20 -25.35
C GLY A 110 -21.31 -23.46 -24.62
N GLU A 111 -20.05 -23.48 -24.17
CA GLU A 111 -19.47 -24.59 -23.42
C GLU A 111 -19.77 -24.42 -21.92
N THR A 112 -20.13 -25.51 -21.24
CA THR A 112 -20.35 -25.47 -19.79
C THR A 112 -19.05 -25.66 -19.04
N HIS A 113 -18.61 -24.64 -18.31
CA HIS A 113 -17.49 -24.71 -17.39
C HIS A 113 -17.97 -25.08 -15.98
N ALA A 114 -17.47 -26.21 -15.48
CA ALA A 114 -17.59 -26.60 -14.08
C ALA A 114 -16.43 -26.01 -13.24
N TYR A 115 -16.76 -25.44 -12.09
CA TYR A 115 -15.87 -24.94 -11.04
C TYR A 115 -16.18 -25.68 -9.74
N PRO A 116 -15.43 -26.75 -9.41
CA PRO A 116 -15.58 -27.46 -8.15
C PRO A 116 -15.18 -26.59 -6.97
N TYR A 117 -15.87 -26.78 -5.84
CA TYR A 117 -15.58 -26.05 -4.61
C TYR A 117 -15.98 -26.83 -3.36
N TRP A 118 -15.45 -26.38 -2.23
CA TRP A 118 -15.84 -26.76 -0.87
C TRP A 118 -16.54 -25.60 -0.17
N ASP A 119 -17.62 -25.84 0.56
CA ASP A 119 -18.29 -24.85 1.40
C ASP A 119 -17.76 -24.88 2.83
N ASP A 120 -17.42 -23.70 3.36
CA ASP A 120 -17.19 -23.56 4.79
C ASP A 120 -18.50 -23.47 5.59
N ALA A 121 -18.37 -23.36 6.92
CA ALA A 121 -19.53 -23.29 7.82
C ALA A 121 -20.39 -22.03 7.63
N ASP A 122 -19.82 -20.97 7.06
CA ASP A 122 -20.48 -19.69 6.78
C ASP A 122 -21.06 -19.63 5.35
N GLY A 123 -20.86 -20.67 4.55
CA GLY A 123 -21.32 -20.79 3.17
C GLY A 123 -20.40 -20.11 2.14
N TYR A 124 -19.13 -19.87 2.50
CA TYR A 124 -18.12 -19.33 1.60
C TYR A 124 -17.51 -20.45 0.74
N HIS A 125 -17.43 -20.22 -0.58
CA HIS A 125 -16.94 -21.24 -1.52
C HIS A 125 -15.41 -21.16 -1.69
N HIS A 126 -14.71 -22.23 -1.30
CA HIS A 126 -13.29 -22.41 -1.55
C HIS A 126 -13.05 -23.16 -2.87
N PHE A 127 -12.55 -22.46 -3.90
CA PHE A 127 -12.29 -23.01 -5.23
C PHE A 127 -10.85 -23.52 -5.41
N PHE A 128 -10.48 -24.61 -4.73
CA PHE A 128 -9.10 -25.11 -4.71
C PHE A 128 -8.54 -25.43 -6.11
N GLN A 129 -9.32 -26.09 -6.96
CA GLN A 129 -8.91 -26.36 -8.34
C GLN A 129 -8.79 -25.09 -9.19
N ALA A 130 -9.68 -24.10 -9.00
CA ALA A 130 -9.59 -22.84 -9.73
C ALA A 130 -8.32 -22.05 -9.35
N LYS A 131 -7.89 -22.14 -8.09
CA LYS A 131 -6.57 -21.65 -7.67
C LYS A 131 -5.43 -22.34 -8.40
N GLY A 132 -5.50 -23.66 -8.53
CA GLY A 132 -4.56 -24.44 -9.35
C GLY A 132 -4.49 -23.95 -10.79
N TRP A 133 -5.65 -23.74 -11.44
CA TRP A 133 -5.70 -23.19 -12.80
C TRP A 133 -5.09 -21.79 -12.91
N TYR A 134 -5.37 -20.90 -11.95
CA TYR A 134 -4.80 -19.55 -11.96
C TYR A 134 -3.27 -19.59 -11.89
N VAL A 135 -2.71 -20.39 -10.97
CA VAL A 135 -1.26 -20.51 -10.80
C VAL A 135 -0.61 -21.24 -11.97
N ALA A 136 -1.26 -22.27 -12.53
CA ALA A 136 -0.79 -22.96 -13.73
C ALA A 136 -0.76 -22.01 -14.95
N ARG A 137 -1.79 -21.17 -15.12
CA ARG A 137 -1.81 -20.13 -16.17
C ARG A 137 -0.64 -19.16 -16.01
N GLU A 138 -0.38 -18.67 -14.80
CA GLU A 138 0.79 -17.81 -14.51
C GLU A 138 2.11 -18.53 -14.82
N TYR A 139 2.23 -19.81 -14.45
CA TYR A 139 3.39 -20.62 -14.73
C TYR A 139 3.66 -20.80 -16.23
N PHE A 140 2.62 -21.08 -17.03
CA PHE A 140 2.79 -21.31 -18.46
C PHE A 140 3.04 -20.03 -19.26
N GLN A 141 2.49 -18.87 -18.86
CA GLN A 141 2.89 -17.60 -19.49
C GLN A 141 4.36 -17.26 -19.20
N ASP A 142 4.83 -17.50 -17.97
CA ASP A 142 6.23 -17.34 -17.60
C ASP A 142 7.13 -18.27 -18.42
N ALA A 143 6.73 -19.54 -18.54
CA ALA A 143 7.46 -20.53 -19.32
C ALA A 143 7.55 -20.14 -20.79
N ALA A 144 6.46 -19.64 -21.41
CA ALA A 144 6.48 -19.16 -22.79
C ALA A 144 7.52 -18.05 -22.99
N ARG A 145 7.55 -17.06 -22.08
CA ARG A 145 8.56 -15.99 -22.11
C ARG A 145 9.97 -16.54 -21.95
N TRP A 146 10.24 -17.33 -20.91
CA TRP A 146 11.58 -17.86 -20.65
C TRP A 146 12.10 -18.77 -21.76
N LEU A 147 11.22 -19.55 -22.40
CA LEU A 147 11.56 -20.33 -23.58
C LEU A 147 11.92 -19.44 -24.77
N ALA A 148 11.18 -18.34 -24.98
CA ALA A 148 11.49 -17.38 -26.02
C ALA A 148 12.83 -16.65 -25.76
N GLU A 149 13.09 -16.24 -24.51
CA GLU A 149 14.38 -15.66 -24.10
C GLU A 149 15.54 -16.64 -24.33
N LEU A 150 15.35 -17.92 -24.00
CA LEU A 150 16.34 -18.97 -24.29
C LEU A 150 16.57 -19.16 -25.78
N TYR A 151 15.53 -19.12 -26.61
CA TYR A 151 15.67 -19.16 -28.05
C TYR A 151 16.52 -17.99 -28.56
N THR A 152 16.20 -16.76 -28.15
CA THR A 152 16.97 -15.56 -28.52
C THR A 152 18.43 -15.66 -28.09
N ALA A 153 18.70 -16.19 -26.90
CA ALA A 153 20.05 -16.30 -26.36
C ALA A 153 20.88 -17.44 -26.97
N THR A 154 20.25 -18.53 -27.43
CA THR A 154 20.95 -19.77 -27.83
C THR A 154 20.81 -20.14 -29.30
N GLY A 155 19.76 -19.64 -29.97
CA GLY A 155 19.35 -20.06 -31.31
C GLY A 155 18.74 -21.46 -31.38
N GLU A 156 18.54 -22.16 -30.26
CA GLU A 156 18.02 -23.53 -30.28
C GLU A 156 16.51 -23.57 -30.56
N GLU A 157 16.14 -24.06 -31.75
CA GLU A 157 14.76 -24.13 -32.25
C GLU A 157 13.78 -24.87 -31.32
N LYS A 158 14.28 -25.81 -30.51
CA LYS A 158 13.47 -26.56 -29.53
C LYS A 158 12.76 -25.65 -28.53
N TYR A 159 13.36 -24.50 -28.18
CA TYR A 159 12.78 -23.54 -27.25
C TYR A 159 11.71 -22.69 -27.94
N ALA A 160 11.96 -22.20 -29.16
CA ALA A 160 10.96 -21.50 -29.97
C ALA A 160 9.72 -22.38 -30.22
N ARG A 161 9.93 -23.63 -30.63
CA ARG A 161 8.84 -24.61 -30.82
C ARG A 161 8.00 -24.78 -29.56
N ARG A 162 8.64 -24.93 -28.39
CA ARG A 162 7.90 -25.14 -27.13
C ARG A 162 7.11 -23.89 -26.71
N SER A 163 7.68 -22.69 -26.91
CA SER A 163 6.99 -21.43 -26.66
C SER A 163 5.79 -21.24 -27.59
N ALA A 164 5.96 -21.54 -28.88
CA ALA A 164 4.90 -21.49 -29.90
C ALA A 164 3.68 -22.35 -29.53
N LEU A 165 3.91 -23.57 -29.04
CA LEU A 165 2.84 -24.46 -28.58
C LEU A 165 2.06 -23.89 -27.39
N ILE A 166 2.73 -23.20 -26.46
CA ILE A 166 2.06 -22.55 -25.32
C ILE A 166 1.19 -21.38 -25.82
N LEU A 167 1.75 -20.51 -26.68
CA LEU A 167 1.03 -19.37 -27.25
C LEU A 167 -0.21 -19.81 -28.03
N HIS A 168 -0.05 -20.80 -28.91
CA HIS A 168 -1.16 -21.38 -29.66
C HIS A 168 -2.24 -21.91 -28.72
N ARG A 169 -1.86 -22.67 -27.68
CA ARG A 169 -2.84 -23.22 -26.74
C ARG A 169 -3.58 -22.14 -25.96
N PHE A 170 -2.92 -21.06 -25.55
CA PHE A 170 -3.62 -19.94 -24.93
C PHE A 170 -4.59 -19.25 -25.89
N ALA A 171 -4.22 -19.09 -27.16
CA ALA A 171 -5.13 -18.54 -28.17
C ALA A 171 -6.36 -19.44 -28.42
N GLU A 172 -6.20 -20.76 -28.35
CA GLU A 172 -7.34 -21.68 -28.42
C GLU A 172 -8.32 -21.51 -27.25
N VAL A 173 -7.82 -21.37 -26.02
CA VAL A 173 -8.68 -21.43 -24.81
C VAL A 173 -9.20 -20.07 -24.35
N TYR A 174 -8.45 -18.98 -24.60
CA TYR A 174 -8.78 -17.65 -24.10
C TYR A 174 -10.18 -17.17 -24.47
N PRO A 175 -10.69 -17.36 -25.71
CA PRO A 175 -12.02 -16.87 -26.04
C PRO A 175 -13.14 -17.53 -25.22
N GLY A 176 -12.91 -18.74 -24.68
CA GLY A 176 -13.81 -19.45 -23.77
C GLY A 176 -13.64 -19.11 -22.29
N TYR A 177 -12.67 -18.28 -21.90
CA TYR A 177 -12.53 -17.85 -20.50
C TYR A 177 -13.74 -17.00 -20.07
N LEU A 178 -14.22 -17.26 -18.86
CA LEU A 178 -15.29 -16.47 -18.24
C LEU A 178 -14.71 -15.18 -17.68
N VAL A 179 -15.48 -14.10 -17.80
CA VAL A 179 -15.22 -12.90 -17.02
C VAL A 179 -15.56 -13.20 -15.56
N HIS A 180 -14.76 -12.70 -14.63
CA HIS A 180 -14.89 -13.00 -13.23
C HIS A 180 -14.51 -11.83 -12.34
N PHE A 181 -15.15 -11.78 -11.16
CA PHE A 181 -14.75 -10.95 -10.03
C PHE A 181 -14.09 -11.83 -9.01
N ASP A 182 -12.80 -11.58 -8.78
CA ASP A 182 -12.00 -12.27 -7.79
C ASP A 182 -11.31 -11.28 -6.87
N TYR A 183 -11.78 -11.24 -5.63
CA TYR A 183 -11.30 -10.33 -4.60
C TYR A 183 -11.24 -11.08 -3.26
N PRO A 184 -10.24 -10.83 -2.41
CA PRO A 184 -10.11 -11.55 -1.15
C PRO A 184 -11.32 -11.30 -0.24
N PHE A 185 -11.73 -12.33 0.50
CA PHE A 185 -12.82 -12.31 1.48
C PHE A 185 -14.20 -11.96 0.90
N ARG A 186 -14.37 -12.11 -0.41
CA ARG A 186 -15.61 -11.87 -1.14
C ARG A 186 -15.94 -13.06 -2.02
N GLN A 187 -17.21 -13.40 -2.07
CA GLN A 187 -17.70 -14.50 -2.91
C GLN A 187 -17.35 -14.21 -4.37
N LYS A 188 -16.77 -15.22 -5.03
CA LYS A 188 -16.31 -15.12 -6.41
C LYS A 188 -17.52 -15.08 -7.34
N VAL A 189 -17.49 -14.20 -8.32
CA VAL A 189 -18.54 -14.11 -9.35
C VAL A 189 -17.96 -14.55 -10.67
N LEU A 190 -18.65 -15.46 -11.35
CA LEU A 190 -18.33 -15.94 -12.69
C LEU A 190 -19.52 -15.57 -13.57
N TRP A 191 -19.31 -14.72 -14.57
CA TRP A 191 -20.37 -14.32 -15.48
C TRP A 191 -20.47 -15.27 -16.66
N SER A 192 -21.69 -15.55 -17.08
CA SER A 192 -21.96 -16.35 -18.27
C SER A 192 -21.59 -15.60 -19.55
N GLY A 193 -21.44 -16.33 -20.65
CA GLY A 193 -21.18 -15.75 -21.96
C GLY A 193 -22.32 -14.90 -22.53
N GLU A 194 -23.50 -14.91 -21.90
CA GLU A 194 -24.64 -14.05 -22.27
C GLU A 194 -24.60 -12.69 -21.54
N GLU A 195 -23.77 -12.55 -20.50
CA GLU A 195 -23.61 -11.34 -19.72
C GLU A 195 -22.44 -10.51 -20.24
N ASP A 196 -22.70 -9.23 -20.47
CA ASP A 196 -21.78 -8.30 -21.11
C ASP A 196 -21.53 -7.05 -20.24
N PHE A 197 -20.50 -6.29 -20.58
CA PHE A 197 -20.12 -5.06 -19.90
C PHE A 197 -21.27 -4.01 -19.91
N PRO A 198 -21.49 -3.24 -18.82
CA PRO A 198 -20.72 -3.21 -17.58
C PRO A 198 -21.13 -4.31 -16.59
N TYR A 199 -20.14 -4.89 -15.93
CA TYR A 199 -20.35 -5.84 -14.84
C TYR A 199 -20.63 -5.11 -13.51
N PRO A 200 -21.48 -5.65 -12.62
CA PRO A 200 -21.94 -4.98 -11.41
C PRO A 200 -20.90 -5.03 -10.26
N VAL A 201 -19.68 -4.61 -10.54
CA VAL A 201 -18.55 -4.51 -9.59
C VAL A 201 -17.79 -3.21 -9.83
N PRO A 202 -16.95 -2.75 -8.88
CA PRO A 202 -16.14 -1.54 -9.13
C PRO A 202 -15.29 -1.66 -10.40
N ASP A 203 -15.01 -0.52 -11.03
CA ASP A 203 -14.25 -0.48 -12.29
C ASP A 203 -12.94 -1.27 -12.21
N PHE A 204 -12.58 -1.89 -13.33
CA PHE A 204 -11.46 -2.81 -13.49
C PHE A 204 -11.51 -4.10 -12.65
N ARG A 205 -12.52 -4.31 -11.78
CA ARG A 205 -12.61 -5.53 -10.95
C ARG A 205 -13.21 -6.74 -11.65
N ALA A 206 -13.83 -6.56 -12.82
CA ALA A 206 -14.19 -7.67 -13.68
C ALA A 206 -13.05 -7.97 -14.66
N ALA A 207 -12.49 -9.17 -14.59
CA ALA A 207 -11.32 -9.57 -15.36
C ALA A 207 -11.58 -10.87 -16.11
N LYS A 208 -10.93 -11.08 -17.25
CA LYS A 208 -11.06 -12.27 -18.09
C LYS A 208 -9.77 -13.08 -18.12
N TRP A 209 -8.63 -12.40 -18.22
CA TRP A 209 -7.32 -13.05 -18.16
C TRP A 209 -6.83 -13.17 -16.72
N SER A 210 -6.67 -12.06 -16.00
CA SER A 210 -6.15 -12.02 -14.63
C SER A 210 -7.29 -11.94 -13.62
N TRP A 211 -6.98 -11.66 -12.35
CA TRP A 211 -7.96 -11.32 -11.32
C TRP A 211 -8.33 -9.82 -11.32
N TRP A 212 -7.55 -9.00 -12.03
CA TRP A 212 -7.68 -7.55 -12.07
C TRP A 212 -7.43 -7.06 -13.49
N ALA A 213 -8.37 -6.32 -14.08
CA ALA A 213 -8.32 -5.96 -15.50
C ALA A 213 -7.10 -5.09 -15.89
N TYR A 214 -6.45 -4.40 -14.95
CA TYR A 214 -5.16 -3.74 -15.26
C TYR A 214 -4.06 -4.70 -15.73
N MET A 215 -4.23 -6.00 -15.47
CA MET A 215 -3.27 -7.06 -15.81
C MET A 215 -3.80 -8.01 -16.89
N ASP A 216 -4.88 -7.65 -17.59
CA ASP A 216 -5.58 -8.58 -18.48
C ASP A 216 -4.92 -8.75 -19.85
N ILE A 217 -4.08 -7.81 -20.24
CA ILE A 217 -3.19 -7.95 -21.39
C ILE A 217 -1.89 -8.58 -20.89
N SER A 218 -1.61 -9.82 -21.30
CA SER A 218 -0.40 -10.54 -20.88
C SER A 218 0.85 -10.02 -21.62
N GLU A 219 1.65 -9.21 -20.92
CA GLU A 219 2.95 -8.76 -21.42
C GLU A 219 3.92 -9.93 -21.66
N ASP A 220 3.91 -10.96 -20.81
CA ASP A 220 4.83 -12.09 -20.94
C ASP A 220 4.57 -12.88 -22.23
N LEU A 221 3.30 -13.07 -22.61
CA LEU A 221 2.94 -13.72 -23.87
C LEU A 221 3.25 -12.83 -25.08
N LEU A 222 3.03 -11.51 -25.00
CA LEU A 222 3.41 -10.58 -26.06
C LEU A 222 4.92 -10.62 -26.34
N LYS A 223 5.74 -10.57 -25.29
CA LYS A 223 7.20 -10.70 -25.39
C LYS A 223 7.63 -12.06 -25.95
N ALA A 224 6.97 -13.13 -25.53
CA ALA A 224 7.24 -14.46 -26.06
C ALA A 224 6.96 -14.52 -27.56
N TYR A 225 5.81 -14.00 -28.00
CA TYR A 225 5.43 -13.95 -29.40
C TYR A 225 6.38 -13.12 -30.24
N GLU A 226 6.72 -11.91 -29.81
CA GLU A 226 7.69 -11.03 -30.50
C GLU A 226 9.01 -11.76 -30.78
N ALA A 227 9.57 -12.42 -29.77
CA ALA A 227 10.86 -13.08 -29.87
C ALA A 227 10.86 -14.31 -30.78
N ILE A 228 9.72 -15.00 -30.95
CA ILE A 228 9.65 -16.23 -31.75
C ILE A 228 8.89 -16.10 -33.07
N ARG A 229 8.20 -14.98 -33.33
CA ARG A 229 7.32 -14.80 -34.52
C ARG A 229 8.03 -15.19 -35.81
N ASP A 230 9.29 -14.80 -35.95
CA ASP A 230 10.09 -14.98 -37.16
C ASP A 230 11.03 -16.22 -37.07
N SER A 231 10.86 -17.07 -36.06
CA SER A 231 11.70 -18.27 -35.82
C SER A 231 11.42 -19.45 -36.75
N GLY A 232 10.29 -19.42 -37.47
CA GLY A 232 9.77 -20.56 -38.23
C GLY A 232 9.02 -21.61 -37.40
N ALA A 233 8.84 -21.39 -36.09
CA ALA A 233 8.07 -22.27 -35.21
C ALA A 233 6.55 -22.05 -35.26
N LEU A 234 6.09 -20.96 -35.90
CA LEU A 234 4.69 -20.58 -36.03
C LEU A 234 4.35 -20.48 -37.52
N GLU A 235 3.28 -21.16 -37.92
CA GLU A 235 2.69 -21.01 -39.25
C GLU A 235 1.85 -19.72 -39.32
N ALA A 236 1.55 -19.26 -40.54
CA ALA A 236 0.74 -18.06 -40.72
C ALA A 236 -0.68 -18.17 -40.13
N GLU A 237 -1.20 -19.39 -39.96
CA GLU A 237 -2.49 -19.62 -39.28
C GLU A 237 -2.35 -19.51 -37.77
N ASP A 238 -1.27 -20.02 -37.18
CA ASP A 238 -0.97 -19.88 -35.74
C ASP A 238 -0.82 -18.40 -35.37
N GLN A 239 -0.09 -17.64 -36.19
CA GLN A 239 0.10 -16.19 -35.99
C GLN A 239 -1.25 -15.46 -35.99
N ARG A 240 -2.11 -15.71 -36.99
CA ARG A 240 -3.45 -15.08 -37.04
C ARG A 240 -4.30 -15.43 -35.82
N LEU A 241 -4.28 -16.70 -35.39
CA LEU A 241 -5.02 -17.16 -34.22
C LEU A 241 -4.51 -16.45 -32.95
N ILE A 242 -3.20 -16.40 -32.75
CA ILE A 242 -2.58 -15.73 -31.60
C ILE A 242 -2.87 -14.23 -31.60
N GLU A 243 -2.71 -13.55 -32.74
CA GLU A 243 -2.96 -12.11 -32.82
C GLU A 243 -4.43 -11.77 -32.59
N THR A 244 -5.36 -12.51 -33.23
CA THR A 244 -6.80 -12.21 -33.19
C THR A 244 -7.46 -12.70 -31.90
N ASP A 245 -7.34 -14.00 -31.62
CA ASP A 245 -8.14 -14.67 -30.59
C ASP A 245 -7.49 -14.57 -29.21
N LEU A 246 -6.23 -14.15 -29.11
CA LEU A 246 -5.57 -13.87 -27.84
C LEU A 246 -5.33 -12.37 -27.65
N PHE A 247 -4.43 -11.75 -28.43
CA PHE A 247 -3.95 -10.42 -28.09
C PHE A 247 -4.95 -9.30 -28.39
N HIS A 248 -5.54 -9.25 -29.59
CA HIS A 248 -6.61 -8.28 -29.88
C HIS A 248 -7.84 -8.53 -29.01
N ALA A 249 -8.17 -9.79 -28.70
CA ALA A 249 -9.26 -10.10 -27.79
C ALA A 249 -8.98 -9.62 -26.34
N MET A 250 -7.74 -9.68 -25.86
CA MET A 250 -7.33 -9.10 -24.58
C MET A 250 -7.47 -7.59 -24.56
N VAL A 251 -6.97 -6.90 -25.61
CA VAL A 251 -7.10 -5.43 -25.71
C VAL A 251 -8.57 -5.04 -25.84
N GLY A 252 -9.35 -5.72 -26.68
CA GLY A 252 -10.77 -5.45 -26.87
C GLY A 252 -11.62 -5.66 -25.61
N PHE A 253 -11.19 -6.53 -24.68
CA PHE A 253 -11.82 -6.61 -23.37
C PHE A 253 -11.56 -5.34 -22.54
N ILE A 254 -10.33 -4.81 -22.58
CA ILE A 254 -9.95 -3.58 -21.89
C ILE A 254 -10.60 -2.33 -22.47
N ASP A 255 -10.84 -2.29 -23.77
CA ASP A 255 -11.45 -1.14 -24.45
C ASP A 255 -12.85 -0.79 -23.93
N ASN A 256 -13.50 -1.71 -23.20
CA ASN A 256 -14.76 -1.43 -22.52
C ASN A 256 -14.62 -0.49 -21.31
N TYR A 257 -13.41 -0.35 -20.75
CA TYR A 257 -13.16 0.49 -19.59
C TYR A 257 -12.74 1.91 -19.98
N GLU A 258 -13.43 2.89 -19.40
CA GLU A 258 -12.98 4.27 -19.41
C GLU A 258 -11.62 4.41 -18.67
N PRO A 259 -10.75 5.36 -19.06
CA PRO A 259 -9.50 5.61 -18.36
C PRO A 259 -9.72 5.97 -16.89
N ALA A 260 -9.23 5.13 -15.97
CA ALA A 260 -9.43 5.31 -14.54
C ALA A 260 -8.46 6.31 -13.89
N LEU A 261 -7.26 6.49 -14.47
CA LEU A 261 -6.23 7.42 -13.99
C LEU A 261 -5.80 7.16 -12.52
N THR A 262 -5.47 5.91 -12.23
CA THR A 262 -5.07 5.40 -10.93
C THR A 262 -3.58 5.06 -10.87
N ASN A 263 -3.09 4.70 -9.68
CA ASN A 263 -1.75 4.16 -9.45
C ASN A 263 -1.46 2.84 -10.20
N MET A 264 -2.48 2.18 -10.76
CA MET A 264 -2.36 0.95 -11.53
C MET A 264 -2.35 1.15 -13.03
N ASP A 265 -2.77 2.31 -13.54
CA ASP A 265 -2.75 2.62 -14.97
C ASP A 265 -1.38 2.37 -15.61
N PRO A 266 -0.23 2.69 -14.97
CA PRO A 266 1.07 2.35 -15.55
C PRO A 266 1.27 0.86 -15.85
N THR A 267 0.66 -0.04 -15.08
CA THR A 267 0.71 -1.49 -15.33
C THR A 267 0.00 -1.85 -16.63
N LEU A 268 -1.21 -1.32 -16.82
CA LEU A 268 -2.02 -1.56 -18.01
C LEU A 268 -1.37 -0.94 -19.25
N LEU A 269 -0.95 0.32 -19.15
CA LEU A 269 -0.38 1.08 -20.26
C LEU A 269 0.90 0.43 -20.78
N ARG A 270 1.71 -0.16 -19.89
CA ARG A 270 2.88 -0.94 -20.26
C ARG A 270 2.50 -2.11 -21.18
N SER A 271 1.50 -2.91 -20.79
CA SER A 271 1.02 -4.02 -21.62
C SER A 271 0.39 -3.55 -22.93
N LEU A 272 -0.32 -2.41 -22.92
CA LEU A 272 -0.92 -1.82 -24.12
C LEU A 272 0.15 -1.33 -25.12
N ILE A 273 1.25 -0.73 -24.63
CA ILE A 273 2.39 -0.32 -25.45
C ILE A 273 3.06 -1.55 -26.08
N TRP A 274 3.25 -2.63 -25.31
CA TRP A 274 3.74 -3.89 -25.85
C TRP A 274 2.80 -4.44 -26.93
N ALA A 275 1.49 -4.44 -26.71
CA ALA A 275 0.51 -4.88 -27.70
C ALA A 275 0.60 -4.04 -28.99
N GLY A 276 0.64 -2.71 -28.87
CA GLY A 276 0.75 -1.80 -30.02
C GLY A 276 2.02 -2.04 -30.86
N ARG A 277 3.14 -2.36 -30.22
CA ARG A 277 4.39 -2.67 -30.92
C ARG A 277 4.38 -4.03 -31.59
N VAL A 278 3.96 -5.05 -30.86
CA VAL A 278 4.03 -6.44 -31.31
C VAL A 278 3.03 -6.71 -32.44
N LEU A 279 1.83 -6.11 -32.35
CA LEU A 279 0.75 -6.23 -33.33
C LEU A 279 0.83 -5.20 -34.46
N HIS A 280 1.77 -4.25 -34.39
CA HIS A 280 1.87 -3.11 -35.31
C HIS A 280 0.61 -2.23 -35.33
N GLU A 281 0.02 -1.99 -34.15
CA GLU A 281 -1.18 -1.19 -33.93
C GLU A 281 -0.82 0.19 -33.36
N PRO A 282 -0.60 1.22 -34.20
CA PRO A 282 -0.27 2.56 -33.74
C PRO A 282 -1.36 3.16 -32.84
N ASP A 283 -2.65 2.87 -33.06
CA ASP A 283 -3.73 3.41 -32.25
C ASP A 283 -3.61 3.05 -30.75
N TYR A 284 -3.08 1.87 -30.43
CA TYR A 284 -2.80 1.46 -29.04
C TYR A 284 -1.68 2.31 -28.40
N ILE A 285 -0.67 2.67 -29.19
CA ILE A 285 0.42 3.55 -28.74
C ILE A 285 -0.10 4.98 -28.49
N HIS A 286 -0.91 5.49 -29.42
CA HIS A 286 -1.55 6.81 -29.28
C HIS A 286 -2.47 6.87 -28.05
N ASP A 287 -3.27 5.84 -27.80
CA ASP A 287 -4.09 5.77 -26.59
C ASP A 287 -3.24 5.73 -25.31
N ALA A 288 -2.15 4.97 -25.32
CA ALA A 288 -1.24 4.91 -24.19
C ALA A 288 -0.61 6.30 -23.88
N VAL A 289 -0.06 6.97 -24.89
CA VAL A 289 0.53 8.32 -24.75
C VAL A 289 -0.51 9.33 -24.22
N ARG A 290 -1.74 9.28 -24.76
CA ARG A 290 -2.84 10.13 -24.30
C ARG A 290 -3.16 9.90 -22.82
N ARG A 291 -3.29 8.65 -22.38
CA ARG A 291 -3.58 8.30 -20.98
C ARG A 291 -2.43 8.66 -20.04
N ILE A 292 -1.17 8.49 -20.45
CA ILE A 292 0.01 8.97 -19.71
C ILE A 292 -0.10 10.47 -19.48
N GLY A 293 -0.36 11.24 -20.54
CA GLY A 293 -0.50 12.70 -20.43
C GLY A 293 -1.67 13.13 -19.55
N LEU A 294 -2.79 12.39 -19.51
CA LEU A 294 -3.90 12.67 -18.59
C LEU A 294 -3.52 12.37 -17.14
N LEU A 295 -2.87 11.22 -16.91
CA LEU A 295 -2.44 10.78 -15.57
C LEU A 295 -1.50 11.81 -14.93
N THR A 296 -0.47 12.25 -15.66
CA THR A 296 0.53 13.18 -15.12
C THR A 296 0.00 14.58 -14.85
N ARG A 297 -0.98 15.04 -15.63
CA ARG A 297 -1.54 16.40 -15.50
C ARG A 297 -2.66 16.51 -14.47
N GLN A 298 -3.37 15.42 -14.20
CA GLN A 298 -4.54 15.44 -13.33
C GLN A 298 -4.27 14.86 -11.94
N GLN A 299 -3.28 13.98 -11.80
CA GLN A 299 -3.14 13.15 -10.59
C GLN A 299 -1.89 13.42 -9.74
N PHE A 300 -1.04 14.37 -10.15
CA PHE A 300 0.10 14.81 -9.36
C PHE A 300 -0.13 16.20 -8.80
N PHE A 301 0.27 16.40 -7.55
CA PHE A 301 0.38 17.73 -6.96
C PHE A 301 1.51 18.53 -7.61
N ALA A 302 1.44 19.87 -7.52
CA ALA A 302 2.43 20.75 -8.14
C ALA A 302 3.87 20.51 -7.64
N ASP A 303 3.98 20.00 -6.41
CA ASP A 303 5.22 19.61 -5.72
C ASP A 303 5.90 18.39 -6.37
N GLY A 304 5.18 17.67 -7.24
CA GLY A 304 5.59 16.39 -7.82
C GLY A 304 5.09 15.17 -7.06
N ALA A 305 4.43 15.35 -5.91
CA ALA A 305 3.87 14.23 -5.15
C ALA A 305 2.68 13.60 -5.88
N TRP A 306 2.55 12.28 -5.75
CA TRP A 306 1.38 11.55 -6.26
C TRP A 306 0.23 11.77 -5.29
N ARG A 307 -0.98 12.02 -5.80
CA ARG A 307 -2.10 12.51 -4.98
C ARG A 307 -2.47 11.65 -3.78
N GLU A 308 -2.24 10.34 -3.84
CA GLU A 308 -2.59 9.40 -2.76
C GLU A 308 -1.74 9.62 -1.49
N GLY A 309 -0.68 10.41 -1.56
CA GLY A 309 0.14 10.84 -0.42
C GLY A 309 0.99 9.74 0.23
N ALA A 310 0.69 8.47 -0.01
CA ALA A 310 1.51 7.33 0.38
C ALA A 310 2.77 7.24 -0.50
N VAL A 311 3.95 7.19 0.13
CA VAL A 311 5.25 7.11 -0.57
C VAL A 311 5.35 5.84 -1.41
N SER A 312 4.81 4.72 -0.92
CA SER A 312 4.79 3.45 -1.66
C SER A 312 4.04 3.54 -2.98
N TYR A 313 2.86 4.17 -2.97
CA TYR A 313 2.04 4.31 -4.17
C TYR A 313 2.56 5.43 -5.08
N HIS A 314 3.21 6.44 -4.52
CA HIS A 314 4.02 7.38 -5.29
C HIS A 314 5.15 6.66 -6.04
N ASN A 315 5.93 5.82 -5.36
CA ASN A 315 7.02 5.04 -5.94
C ASN A 315 6.52 4.09 -7.03
N GLN A 316 5.42 3.38 -6.77
CA GLN A 316 4.79 2.50 -7.76
C GLN A 316 4.44 3.27 -9.04
N THR A 317 3.75 4.40 -8.89
CA THR A 317 3.26 5.18 -10.03
C THR A 317 4.41 5.82 -10.81
N THR A 318 5.36 6.46 -10.12
CA THR A 318 6.48 7.17 -10.76
C THR A 318 7.46 6.24 -11.43
N ARG A 319 7.79 5.09 -10.82
CA ARG A 319 8.64 4.07 -11.45
C ARG A 319 7.93 3.45 -12.66
N GLY A 320 6.63 3.16 -12.52
CA GLY A 320 5.81 2.69 -13.64
C GLY A 320 5.84 3.66 -14.81
N LEU A 321 5.60 4.95 -14.56
CA LEU A 321 5.67 6.01 -15.57
C LEU A 321 7.06 6.11 -16.22
N GLY A 322 8.14 5.99 -15.45
CA GLY A 322 9.51 5.95 -15.98
C GLY A 322 9.70 4.81 -16.98
N MET A 323 9.20 3.61 -16.67
CA MET A 323 9.25 2.48 -17.61
C MET A 323 8.45 2.74 -18.88
N LEU A 324 7.33 3.47 -18.81
CA LEU A 324 6.56 3.82 -20.01
C LEU A 324 7.31 4.81 -20.90
N VAL A 325 8.00 5.79 -20.30
CA VAL A 325 8.87 6.74 -21.01
C VAL A 325 9.96 5.97 -21.75
N ASP A 326 10.69 5.10 -21.05
CA ASP A 326 11.75 4.28 -21.65
C ASP A 326 11.22 3.35 -22.75
N LEU A 327 10.02 2.80 -22.55
CA LEU A 327 9.39 2.00 -23.59
C LEU A 327 9.13 2.86 -24.81
N LEU A 328 8.46 4.01 -24.68
CA LEU A 328 8.00 4.83 -25.81
C LEU A 328 9.11 5.61 -26.54
N ASP A 329 10.28 5.77 -25.92
CA ASP A 329 11.40 6.55 -26.47
C ASP A 329 11.78 6.10 -27.90
N GLY A 330 11.91 7.08 -28.80
CA GLY A 330 12.24 6.89 -30.21
C GLY A 330 11.13 6.26 -31.07
N TYR A 331 9.92 6.05 -30.53
CA TYR A 331 8.82 5.51 -31.32
C TYR A 331 8.45 6.41 -32.50
N SER A 332 8.19 5.81 -33.66
CA SER A 332 7.66 6.49 -34.84
C SER A 332 6.51 5.68 -35.42
N ASP A 333 5.43 6.36 -35.81
CA ASP A 333 4.30 5.72 -36.47
C ASP A 333 4.73 5.02 -37.78
N PRO A 334 4.07 3.94 -38.20
CA PRO A 334 4.41 3.29 -39.47
C PRO A 334 4.10 4.21 -40.66
N PRO A 335 4.84 4.13 -41.79
CA PRO A 335 4.59 4.96 -42.96
C PRO A 335 3.14 4.84 -43.46
N GLY A 336 2.49 5.98 -43.70
CA GLY A 336 1.12 6.03 -44.21
C GLY A 336 0.03 5.96 -43.15
N TYR A 337 0.37 5.73 -41.87
CA TYR A 337 -0.56 5.93 -40.76
C TYR A 337 -1.04 7.38 -40.72
N LYS A 338 -2.34 7.55 -40.46
CA LYS A 338 -2.99 8.83 -40.26
C LYS A 338 -3.81 8.73 -38.98
N PRO A 339 -3.42 9.42 -37.91
CA PRO A 339 -4.19 9.45 -36.67
C PRO A 339 -5.61 9.98 -36.94
N ASP A 340 -6.62 9.35 -36.35
CA ASP A 340 -8.00 9.79 -36.52
C ASP A 340 -8.22 11.14 -35.81
N ASN A 341 -8.76 12.09 -36.56
CA ASN A 341 -8.55 13.52 -36.36
C ASN A 341 -9.60 14.12 -35.41
N GLY A 342 -9.20 14.57 -34.20
CA GLY A 342 -10.03 15.52 -33.44
C GLY A 342 -9.85 15.73 -31.94
N GLN A 343 -8.97 15.03 -31.23
CA GLN A 343 -8.77 15.26 -29.77
C GLN A 343 -7.52 16.14 -29.52
N PRO A 344 -7.59 17.12 -28.59
CA PRO A 344 -6.63 18.23 -28.49
C PRO A 344 -5.23 17.89 -27.92
N TRP A 345 -4.78 16.63 -27.97
CA TRP A 345 -3.49 16.20 -27.41
C TRP A 345 -2.63 15.27 -28.31
N ASP A 346 -2.76 15.11 -29.63
CA ASP A 346 -3.12 16.09 -30.65
C ASP A 346 -3.29 15.47 -32.06
N GLY A 347 -3.53 14.16 -32.20
CA GLY A 347 -3.79 13.53 -33.51
C GLY A 347 -2.71 13.86 -34.55
N ALA A 348 -1.49 14.11 -34.09
CA ALA A 348 -0.31 14.25 -34.92
C ALA A 348 0.40 12.91 -34.98
N ARG A 349 1.02 12.65 -36.12
CA ARG A 349 1.88 11.49 -36.28
C ARG A 349 3.07 11.60 -35.31
N PHE A 350 3.45 10.50 -34.67
CA PHE A 350 4.69 10.42 -33.90
C PHE A 350 5.87 10.14 -34.85
N ASP A 351 6.89 10.99 -34.78
CA ASP A 351 8.17 10.82 -35.47
C ASP A 351 9.28 11.08 -34.43
N ASP A 352 9.98 10.02 -34.02
CA ASP A 352 11.03 10.03 -32.97
C ASP A 352 10.54 10.60 -31.62
N LEU A 353 9.57 9.92 -31.01
CA LEU A 353 8.91 10.37 -29.80
C LEU A 353 9.86 10.46 -28.59
N ASP A 354 10.00 11.67 -28.02
CA ASP A 354 10.62 11.92 -26.71
C ASP A 354 9.53 12.26 -25.68
N MET A 355 9.25 11.32 -24.78
CA MET A 355 8.29 11.50 -23.70
C MET A 355 8.88 12.26 -22.49
N GLY A 356 10.20 12.22 -22.32
CA GLY A 356 10.89 12.82 -21.18
C GLY A 356 10.75 14.34 -21.16
N GLU A 357 10.94 14.98 -22.32
CA GLU A 357 10.74 16.44 -22.47
C GLU A 357 9.28 16.87 -22.24
N GLN A 358 8.33 15.97 -22.51
CA GLN A 358 6.89 16.27 -22.44
C GLN A 358 6.30 16.15 -21.04
N LEU A 359 7.02 15.56 -20.08
CA LEU A 359 6.52 15.25 -18.73
C LEU A 359 7.37 15.89 -17.61
N PRO A 360 7.44 17.24 -17.52
CA PRO A 360 8.30 17.94 -16.56
C PRO A 360 7.97 17.64 -15.09
N ILE A 361 6.75 17.17 -14.80
CA ILE A 361 6.36 16.76 -13.44
C ILE A 361 7.13 15.53 -12.94
N LEU A 362 7.57 14.63 -13.85
CA LEU A 362 8.29 13.42 -13.47
C LEU A 362 9.64 13.72 -12.81
N ALA A 363 10.36 14.75 -13.29
CA ALA A 363 11.63 15.17 -12.68
C ALA A 363 11.43 15.70 -11.23
N ARG A 364 10.26 16.28 -10.93
CA ARG A 364 9.92 16.62 -9.53
C ARG A 364 9.54 15.38 -8.75
N ALA A 365 8.69 14.54 -9.33
CA ALA A 365 8.20 13.32 -8.70
C ALA A 365 9.34 12.39 -8.27
N GLN A 366 10.35 12.18 -9.13
CA GLN A 366 11.53 11.35 -8.82
C GLN A 366 12.30 11.78 -7.57
N ARG A 367 12.16 13.04 -7.11
CA ARG A 367 12.84 13.55 -5.91
C ARG A 367 12.00 13.44 -4.64
N VAL A 368 10.69 13.17 -4.74
CA VAL A 368 9.80 13.14 -3.58
C VAL A 368 10.19 12.06 -2.55
N PRO A 369 10.60 10.83 -2.93
CA PRO A 369 11.04 9.83 -1.95
C PRO A 369 12.25 10.28 -1.13
N ASP A 370 13.15 11.07 -1.73
CA ASP A 370 14.31 11.66 -1.05
C ASP A 370 13.93 12.74 -0.04
N LEU A 371 12.75 13.35 -0.21
CA LEU A 371 12.22 14.38 0.67
C LEU A 371 11.40 13.77 1.82
N LEU A 372 10.71 12.64 1.58
CA LEU A 372 9.86 11.95 2.54
C LEU A 372 10.58 10.74 3.16
N ARG A 373 11.75 10.98 3.74
CA ARG A 373 12.54 9.97 4.46
C ARG A 373 12.99 10.47 5.82
N TYR A 374 13.19 9.54 6.74
CA TYR A 374 13.92 9.73 7.97
C TYR A 374 15.44 9.78 7.73
N PRO A 375 16.23 10.26 8.71
CA PRO A 375 17.70 10.29 8.64
C PRO A 375 18.35 8.98 8.24
N ASN A 376 17.82 7.85 8.73
CA ASN A 376 18.34 6.51 8.42
C ASN A 376 17.95 5.98 7.01
N GLY A 377 17.30 6.81 6.18
CA GLY A 377 16.93 6.48 4.81
C GLY A 377 15.57 5.81 4.68
N ARG A 378 14.94 5.34 5.76
CA ARG A 378 13.58 4.79 5.71
C ARG A 378 12.58 5.87 5.29
N VAL A 379 11.64 5.54 4.41
CA VAL A 379 10.57 6.48 4.04
C VAL A 379 9.61 6.74 5.20
N VAL A 380 9.03 7.93 5.25
CA VAL A 380 8.06 8.30 6.29
C VAL A 380 6.74 7.54 6.03
N PRO A 381 6.27 6.68 6.95
CA PRO A 381 5.24 5.71 6.66
C PRO A 381 3.81 6.23 6.93
N PHE A 382 3.49 7.44 6.48
CA PHE A 382 2.10 7.92 6.48
C PHE A 382 1.27 7.22 5.42
N HIS A 383 -0.04 7.12 5.67
CA HIS A 383 -0.99 6.44 4.78
C HIS A 383 -0.56 4.99 4.48
N ASP A 384 -1.02 4.39 3.38
CA ASP A 384 -0.58 3.05 2.97
C ASP A 384 0.85 3.03 2.40
N THR A 385 1.81 3.43 3.23
CA THR A 385 3.24 3.32 2.95
C THR A 385 3.85 2.10 3.65
N TRP A 386 4.53 1.25 2.90
CA TRP A 386 5.30 0.14 3.42
C TRP A 386 6.51 0.65 4.22
N ALA A 387 6.45 0.55 5.55
CA ALA A 387 7.52 1.01 6.43
C ALA A 387 8.89 0.33 6.20
N ARG A 388 8.96 -0.74 5.40
CA ARG A 388 10.23 -1.38 5.00
C ARG A 388 10.94 -0.68 3.83
N GLU A 389 10.28 0.25 3.14
CA GLU A 389 10.89 0.99 2.03
C GLU A 389 11.95 1.97 2.53
N SER A 390 13.03 2.08 1.76
CA SER A 390 14.15 2.97 2.07
C SER A 390 14.78 3.53 0.81
N VAL A 391 15.43 4.66 1.00
CA VAL A 391 16.35 5.34 0.07
C VAL A 391 17.66 5.62 0.81
N GLU A 392 18.60 6.28 0.17
CA GLU A 392 19.87 6.62 0.82
C GLU A 392 19.66 7.49 2.08
N PRO A 393 20.34 7.18 3.19
CA PRO A 393 20.36 8.02 4.39
C PRO A 393 20.81 9.45 4.09
N THR A 394 20.42 10.40 4.95
CA THR A 394 20.89 11.79 4.84
C THR A 394 21.92 12.11 5.90
N GLU A 395 23.02 12.78 5.51
CA GLU A 395 24.09 13.18 6.43
C GLU A 395 23.67 14.30 7.39
N ARG A 396 22.64 15.07 7.03
CA ARG A 396 22.10 16.19 7.80
C ARG A 396 20.59 16.26 7.70
N SER A 397 19.94 16.64 8.79
CA SER A 397 18.51 16.97 8.81
C SER A 397 18.30 18.48 8.63
N GLN A 398 17.37 18.84 7.75
CA GLN A 398 16.96 20.23 7.51
C GLN A 398 15.44 20.29 7.41
N SER A 399 14.85 21.39 7.89
CA SER A 399 13.41 21.64 7.76
C SER A 399 13.01 21.93 6.32
N SER A 400 11.89 21.36 5.86
CA SER A 400 11.36 21.59 4.53
C SER A 400 9.88 21.21 4.45
N ILE A 401 9.24 21.52 3.32
CA ILE A 401 7.79 21.42 3.12
C ILE A 401 7.44 20.85 1.74
N LEU A 402 6.31 20.13 1.69
CA LEU A 402 5.55 19.77 0.50
C LEU A 402 4.13 20.34 0.68
N PRO A 403 3.90 21.60 0.29
CA PRO A 403 2.71 22.34 0.69
C PRO A 403 1.42 21.81 0.05
N GLU A 404 1.44 21.36 -1.20
CA GLU A 404 0.26 20.82 -1.89
C GLU A 404 -0.02 19.38 -1.46
N LEU A 405 1.02 18.60 -1.15
CA LEU A 405 0.84 17.30 -0.50
C LEU A 405 0.22 17.46 0.90
N GLY A 406 0.52 18.55 1.59
CA GLY A 406 0.15 18.74 2.99
C GLY A 406 1.09 18.02 3.94
N HIS A 407 2.40 18.26 3.80
CA HIS A 407 3.40 17.65 4.67
C HIS A 407 4.55 18.61 4.96
N VAL A 408 5.01 18.66 6.21
CA VAL A 408 6.14 19.47 6.67
C VAL A 408 6.99 18.66 7.62
N TRP A 409 8.30 18.86 7.59
CA TRP A 409 9.18 18.35 8.63
C TRP A 409 10.14 19.42 9.13
N LEU A 410 10.42 19.38 10.42
CA LEU A 410 11.39 20.21 11.11
C LEU A 410 12.63 19.35 11.35
N GLY A 411 13.79 19.78 10.87
CA GLY A 411 15.01 18.97 10.90
C GLY A 411 16.21 19.73 11.45
N ARG A 412 17.03 19.07 12.27
CA ARG A 412 18.34 19.58 12.73
C ARG A 412 19.32 18.45 13.00
N GLY A 413 20.60 18.81 13.14
CA GLY A 413 21.67 17.88 13.51
C GLY A 413 22.26 17.12 12.31
N GLU A 414 23.36 16.43 12.58
CA GLU A 414 24.16 15.65 11.63
C GLU A 414 24.51 14.30 12.27
N GLY A 415 24.64 13.24 11.46
CA GLY A 415 24.94 11.89 11.96
C GLY A 415 23.91 11.37 12.97
N ASP A 416 24.39 10.81 14.09
CA ASP A 416 23.52 10.16 15.09
C ASP A 416 22.68 11.16 15.91
N ASP A 417 23.05 12.45 15.89
CA ASP A 417 22.36 13.55 16.60
C ASP A 417 21.20 14.15 15.78
N GLN A 418 20.87 13.54 14.64
CA GLN A 418 19.79 14.00 13.78
C GLN A 418 18.42 13.84 14.45
N ILE A 419 17.67 14.93 14.47
CA ILE A 419 16.27 14.96 14.93
C ILE A 419 15.40 15.46 13.78
N GLN A 420 14.31 14.73 13.51
CA GLN A 420 13.29 15.13 12.56
C GLN A 420 11.89 14.96 13.16
N THR A 421 11.09 16.02 13.07
CA THR A 421 9.69 16.02 13.50
C THR A 421 8.80 16.29 12.31
N HIS A 422 7.94 15.34 11.94
CA HIS A 422 7.05 15.46 10.78
C HIS A 422 5.65 15.84 11.23
N LEU A 423 5.00 16.72 10.48
CA LEU A 423 3.58 17.06 10.59
C LEU A 423 2.89 16.76 9.27
N HIS A 424 1.86 15.93 9.32
CA HIS A 424 1.11 15.47 8.17
C HIS A 424 -0.33 16.03 8.19
N PHE A 425 -0.78 16.54 7.04
CA PHE A 425 -2.08 17.17 6.87
C PHE A 425 -2.56 17.10 5.40
N SER A 426 -2.19 16.04 4.69
CA SER A 426 -2.80 15.72 3.39
C SER A 426 -4.28 15.37 3.57
N GLY A 427 -5.04 15.39 2.49
CA GLY A 427 -6.38 14.84 2.45
C GLY A 427 -6.44 13.46 1.81
N GLY A 428 -7.65 12.91 1.80
CA GLY A 428 -7.92 11.61 1.21
C GLY A 428 -8.15 11.60 -0.29
N TYR A 429 -7.21 11.00 -1.04
CA TYR A 429 -7.30 10.82 -2.49
C TYR A 429 -7.08 9.38 -2.97
N GLY A 430 -7.22 8.41 -2.06
CA GLY A 430 -6.90 7.00 -2.25
C GLY A 430 -5.77 6.60 -1.32
N HIS A 431 -5.85 5.39 -0.73
CA HIS A 431 -4.83 4.84 0.16
C HIS A 431 -4.52 5.63 1.44
N GLN A 432 -5.39 6.58 1.80
CA GLN A 432 -5.23 7.44 2.96
C GLN A 432 -5.64 6.78 4.28
N HIS A 433 -5.08 7.28 5.37
CA HIS A 433 -5.49 6.96 6.74
C HIS A 433 -6.35 8.09 7.32
N ARG A 434 -6.67 8.03 8.62
CA ARG A 434 -7.50 9.01 9.34
C ARG A 434 -6.64 9.82 10.31
N ASP A 435 -5.59 10.40 9.75
CA ASP A 435 -4.36 10.86 10.39
C ASP A 435 -4.07 12.35 10.14
N VAL A 436 -5.08 13.16 9.82
CA VAL A 436 -4.91 14.61 9.63
C VAL A 436 -4.38 15.23 10.93
N LEU A 437 -3.36 16.08 10.78
CA LEU A 437 -2.54 16.64 11.86
C LEU A 437 -1.75 15.59 12.66
N GLY A 438 -1.57 14.39 12.13
CA GLY A 438 -0.69 13.35 12.66
C GLY A 438 0.79 13.78 12.62
N MET A 439 1.58 13.23 13.54
CA MET A 439 3.02 13.49 13.60
C MET A 439 3.85 12.22 13.72
N THR A 440 5.15 12.34 13.41
CA THR A 440 6.17 11.38 13.84
C THR A 440 7.41 12.12 14.34
N LEU A 441 8.18 11.47 15.21
CA LEU A 441 9.43 12.00 15.76
C LEU A 441 10.54 10.97 15.58
N PHE A 442 11.58 11.36 14.86
CA PHE A 442 12.83 10.62 14.72
C PHE A 442 13.91 11.27 15.59
N ALA A 443 14.59 10.47 16.40
CA ALA A 443 15.75 10.90 17.19
C ALA A 443 16.60 9.71 17.64
N GLY A 444 17.91 9.91 17.75
CA GLY A 444 18.85 8.88 18.19
C GLY A 444 18.83 7.66 17.26
N GLY A 445 18.88 7.88 15.96
CA GLY A 445 18.97 6.83 14.93
C GLY A 445 17.68 6.07 14.58
N GLN A 446 16.54 6.40 15.19
CA GLN A 446 15.27 5.74 14.89
C GLN A 446 14.04 6.64 15.05
N GLU A 447 12.90 6.16 14.54
CA GLU A 447 11.58 6.68 14.88
C GLU A 447 11.23 6.30 16.32
N ARG A 448 10.87 7.31 17.12
CA ARG A 448 10.57 7.18 18.54
C ARG A 448 9.08 7.35 18.83
N LEU A 449 8.42 8.22 18.08
CA LEU A 449 6.97 8.30 17.99
C LEU A 449 6.61 8.04 16.54
N GLY A 450 5.95 6.91 16.29
CA GLY A 450 5.80 6.37 14.95
C GLY A 450 4.39 6.34 14.42
N ASP A 451 4.29 6.25 13.09
CA ASP A 451 3.05 5.88 12.40
C ASP A 451 3.00 4.36 12.15
N MET A 452 1.89 3.77 11.72
CA MET A 452 1.85 2.32 11.45
C MET A 452 2.32 1.98 10.04
N GLY A 453 1.96 2.82 9.07
CA GLY A 453 2.09 2.49 7.65
C GLY A 453 1.15 1.36 7.21
N TYR A 454 1.55 0.64 6.18
CA TYR A 454 0.68 -0.29 5.47
C TYR A 454 0.81 -1.75 5.89
N THR A 455 -0.30 -2.49 5.83
CA THR A 455 -0.37 -3.94 5.92
C THR A 455 -1.56 -4.49 5.12
N HIS A 456 -1.41 -5.73 4.64
CA HIS A 456 -2.51 -6.54 4.08
C HIS A 456 -3.12 -7.51 5.09
N THR A 457 -2.71 -7.43 6.36
CA THR A 457 -3.23 -8.28 7.43
C THR A 457 -4.62 -7.84 7.89
N ARG A 458 -5.28 -8.67 8.69
CA ARG A 458 -6.57 -8.35 9.34
C ARG A 458 -6.49 -7.09 10.23
N TYR A 459 -5.29 -6.66 10.64
CA TYR A 459 -5.10 -5.42 11.42
C TYR A 459 -4.97 -4.17 10.55
N ARG A 460 -5.21 -4.25 9.24
CA ARG A 460 -5.44 -3.05 8.43
C ARG A 460 -6.56 -2.17 8.99
N ALA A 461 -7.60 -2.77 9.59
CA ALA A 461 -8.65 -1.98 10.23
C ALA A 461 -8.13 -1.12 11.39
N TRP A 462 -7.09 -1.57 12.11
CA TRP A 462 -6.42 -0.80 13.16
C TRP A 462 -5.63 0.38 12.60
N THR A 463 -4.80 0.13 11.57
CA THR A 463 -3.93 1.16 10.96
C THR A 463 -4.69 2.30 10.31
N LEU A 464 -6.00 2.13 10.06
CA LEU A 464 -6.85 3.16 9.45
C LEU A 464 -7.59 4.03 10.48
N THR A 465 -7.48 3.73 11.78
CA THR A 465 -8.19 4.46 12.84
C THR A 465 -7.42 5.70 13.28
N THR A 466 -8.11 6.77 13.67
CA THR A 466 -7.46 7.98 14.20
C THR A 466 -6.67 7.69 15.47
N LEU A 467 -7.14 6.73 16.28
CA LEU A 467 -6.50 6.33 17.53
C LEU A 467 -5.15 5.60 17.31
N SER A 468 -4.85 5.16 16.09
CA SER A 468 -3.56 4.55 15.73
C SER A 468 -2.46 5.54 15.36
N HIS A 469 -2.78 6.85 15.35
CA HIS A 469 -1.87 7.92 14.96
C HIS A 469 -1.65 8.93 16.09
N ASN A 470 -0.52 9.64 16.04
CA ASN A 470 -0.17 10.69 16.98
C ASN A 470 -0.99 11.97 16.71
N THR A 471 -2.28 12.00 17.05
CA THR A 471 -3.19 13.14 16.85
C THR A 471 -4.28 13.22 17.94
N VAL A 472 -5.33 14.02 17.76
CA VAL A 472 -6.46 14.14 18.69
C VAL A 472 -7.74 13.52 18.16
N THR A 473 -8.33 12.58 18.90
CA THR A 473 -9.67 12.05 18.59
C THR A 473 -10.76 12.91 19.25
N VAL A 474 -11.88 13.13 18.56
CA VAL A 474 -13.05 13.89 19.05
C VAL A 474 -14.27 12.97 19.20
N ASP A 475 -14.91 13.00 20.37
CA ASP A 475 -16.08 12.18 20.75
C ASP A 475 -15.89 10.66 20.58
N GLY A 476 -14.63 10.22 20.60
CA GLY A 476 -14.20 8.86 20.25
C GLY A 476 -14.57 8.39 18.85
N THR A 477 -14.76 9.34 17.93
CA THR A 477 -15.01 9.07 16.52
C THR A 477 -13.74 9.21 15.72
N ASP A 478 -13.58 8.32 14.74
CA ASP A 478 -12.55 8.43 13.73
C ASP A 478 -12.80 9.66 12.83
N GLN A 479 -11.72 10.32 12.40
CA GLN A 479 -11.80 11.39 11.40
C GLN A 479 -12.47 10.89 10.11
N GLN A 480 -13.08 11.79 9.32
CA GLN A 480 -13.50 11.40 7.98
C GLN A 480 -12.28 11.08 7.11
N ALA A 481 -12.32 9.97 6.38
CA ALA A 481 -11.22 9.57 5.50
C ALA A 481 -11.04 10.50 4.29
N GLY A 482 -12.04 11.31 3.94
CA GLY A 482 -12.02 12.14 2.73
C GLY A 482 -12.18 11.36 1.43
N SER A 483 -12.35 12.10 0.33
CA SER A 483 -12.38 11.59 -1.05
C SER A 483 -11.97 12.69 -2.03
N ILE A 484 -11.82 12.34 -3.31
CA ILE A 484 -11.55 13.33 -4.37
C ILE A 484 -12.61 14.45 -4.41
N ASP A 485 -13.88 14.11 -4.17
CA ASP A 485 -15.00 15.07 -4.20
C ASP A 485 -15.22 15.79 -2.86
N ASN A 486 -14.71 15.23 -1.77
CA ASN A 486 -14.81 15.77 -0.42
C ASN A 486 -13.52 15.51 0.37
N PRO A 487 -12.43 16.23 0.05
CA PRO A 487 -11.12 15.92 0.61
C PRO A 487 -11.00 16.42 2.05
N SER A 488 -10.27 15.65 2.86
CA SER A 488 -10.06 15.88 4.29
C SER A 488 -8.87 16.78 4.62
N ASP A 489 -8.21 17.41 3.63
CA ASP A 489 -6.89 18.01 3.85
C ASP A 489 -6.89 19.11 4.92
N GLY A 490 -5.73 19.28 5.53
CA GLY A 490 -5.45 20.47 6.31
C GLY A 490 -5.09 21.68 5.47
N ALA A 491 -4.66 22.73 6.15
CA ALA A 491 -4.08 23.91 5.53
C ALA A 491 -2.92 24.41 6.40
N LEU A 492 -1.76 24.59 5.77
CA LEU A 492 -0.59 25.21 6.38
C LEU A 492 -0.89 26.66 6.74
N THR A 493 -0.68 27.05 7.99
CA THR A 493 -0.89 28.42 8.49
C THR A 493 0.41 29.12 8.86
N LEU A 494 1.44 28.36 9.26
CA LEU A 494 2.77 28.88 9.55
C LEU A 494 3.85 27.85 9.19
N PHE A 495 4.94 28.31 8.58
CA PHE A 495 6.18 27.55 8.48
C PHE A 495 7.37 28.48 8.70
N VAL A 496 8.22 28.11 9.64
CA VAL A 496 9.51 28.74 9.92
C VAL A 496 10.55 27.61 9.85
N PRO A 497 11.37 27.52 8.80
CA PRO A 497 12.34 26.43 8.63
C PRO A 497 13.41 26.42 9.72
N GLY A 498 13.63 27.58 10.35
CA GLY A 498 14.65 27.81 11.36
C GLY A 498 16.01 28.16 10.76
N GLU A 499 16.78 28.95 11.53
CA GLU A 499 18.17 29.29 11.22
C GLU A 499 19.08 28.79 12.33
N ASN A 500 20.24 28.24 11.95
CA ASN A 500 21.29 27.78 12.88
C ASN A 500 20.81 26.77 13.94
N ASP A 501 19.89 25.87 13.58
CA ASP A 501 19.37 24.80 14.44
C ASP A 501 18.75 25.28 15.77
N LEU A 502 18.38 26.57 15.87
CA LEU A 502 17.88 27.18 17.10
C LEU A 502 16.37 26.96 17.29
N LEU A 503 15.57 27.29 16.27
CA LEU A 503 14.11 27.28 16.35
C LEU A 503 13.51 27.02 14.97
N ALA A 504 12.72 25.97 14.82
CA ALA A 504 11.88 25.73 13.65
C ALA A 504 10.41 25.54 14.07
N VAL A 505 9.47 25.99 13.24
CA VAL A 505 8.04 26.00 13.57
C VAL A 505 7.21 25.54 12.38
N VAL A 506 6.18 24.75 12.65
CA VAL A 506 5.08 24.51 11.71
C VAL A 506 3.74 24.65 12.43
N GLU A 507 2.75 25.26 11.79
CA GLU A 507 1.34 25.21 12.21
C GLU A 507 0.46 24.85 11.02
N ALA A 508 -0.50 23.95 11.24
CA ALA A 508 -1.53 23.62 10.29
C ALA A 508 -2.89 23.44 10.98
N ARG A 509 -3.97 23.74 10.26
CA ARG A 509 -5.35 23.47 10.65
C ARG A 509 -5.92 22.30 9.86
N GLY A 510 -6.92 21.60 10.40
CA GLY A 510 -7.46 20.37 9.86
C GLY A 510 -8.94 20.15 10.20
N GLU A 511 -9.76 21.20 10.27
CA GLU A 511 -11.17 21.12 10.65
C GLU A 511 -11.98 20.18 9.74
N ARG A 512 -11.54 20.00 8.49
CA ARG A 512 -12.13 19.05 7.53
C ARG A 512 -12.00 17.59 7.98
N ALA A 513 -11.18 17.27 8.98
CA ALA A 513 -11.14 15.93 9.57
C ALA A 513 -12.43 15.58 10.34
N TYR A 514 -13.14 16.58 10.86
CA TYR A 514 -14.34 16.42 11.69
C TYR A 514 -15.46 17.40 11.26
N PRO A 515 -16.01 17.24 10.04
CA PRO A 515 -16.94 18.20 9.46
C PRO A 515 -18.19 18.38 10.32
N GLY A 516 -18.43 19.62 10.77
CA GLY A 516 -19.59 19.99 11.58
C GLY A 516 -19.52 19.59 13.06
N LEU A 517 -18.43 18.94 13.50
CA LEU A 517 -18.22 18.58 14.91
C LEU A 517 -17.25 19.54 15.62
N VAL A 518 -16.30 20.10 14.88
CA VAL A 518 -15.29 21.04 15.40
C VAL A 518 -15.35 22.40 14.72
N ASP A 519 -15.19 23.45 15.51
CA ASP A 519 -14.97 24.83 15.05
C ASP A 519 -13.47 25.14 14.87
N GLU A 520 -12.61 24.42 15.59
CA GLU A 520 -11.15 24.52 15.49
C GLU A 520 -10.52 23.14 15.69
N TYR A 521 -9.57 22.79 14.83
CA TYR A 521 -8.73 21.60 14.93
C TYR A 521 -7.38 21.94 14.32
N LYS A 522 -6.40 22.27 15.17
CA LYS A 522 -5.17 22.94 14.76
C LYS A 522 -3.98 22.48 15.59
N ARG A 523 -2.83 22.26 14.95
CA ARG A 523 -1.61 21.81 15.61
C ARG A 523 -0.44 22.70 15.26
N MET A 524 0.37 23.06 16.25
CA MET A 524 1.66 23.71 16.07
C MET A 524 2.76 22.86 16.70
N LEU A 525 3.82 22.62 15.94
CA LEU A 525 5.05 21.99 16.43
C LEU A 525 6.17 23.02 16.41
N VAL A 526 6.90 23.14 17.53
CA VAL A 526 8.02 24.05 17.70
C VAL A 526 9.24 23.23 18.11
N GLN A 527 10.20 23.05 17.20
CA GLN A 527 11.46 22.35 17.48
C GLN A 527 12.51 23.36 17.95
N ILE A 528 13.05 23.16 19.15
CA ILE A 528 13.97 24.09 19.81
C ILE A 528 15.30 23.38 20.09
N GLY A 529 16.40 23.98 19.62
CA GLY A 529 17.75 23.56 19.95
C GLY A 529 18.16 24.01 21.35
N ALA A 530 18.77 23.10 22.12
CA ALA A 530 19.24 23.31 23.48
C ALA A 530 20.72 22.92 23.60
N GLY A 531 21.58 23.57 22.82
CA GLY A 531 22.97 23.13 22.64
C GLY A 531 23.04 21.98 21.64
N ASP A 532 23.64 20.86 22.03
CA ASP A 532 23.71 19.66 21.20
C ASP A 532 22.33 18.94 21.17
N ASP A 533 21.56 19.04 22.28
CA ASP A 533 20.22 18.48 22.42
C ASP A 533 19.12 19.31 21.74
N ALA A 534 17.92 18.74 21.64
CA ALA A 534 16.71 19.47 21.28
C ALA A 534 15.43 18.83 21.83
N TYR A 535 14.36 19.62 21.85
CA TYR A 535 13.03 19.17 22.21
C TYR A 535 11.99 19.80 21.28
N VAL A 536 10.79 19.21 21.27
CA VAL A 536 9.65 19.69 20.50
C VAL A 536 8.56 20.13 21.46
N VAL A 537 8.04 21.34 21.30
CA VAL A 537 6.78 21.75 21.94
C VAL A 537 5.66 21.46 20.96
N ASP A 538 4.73 20.61 21.36
CA ASP A 538 3.53 20.24 20.62
C ASP A 538 2.30 20.90 21.25
N LEU A 539 1.64 21.74 20.46
CA LEU A 539 0.46 22.51 20.85
C LEU A 539 -0.72 22.07 19.98
N PHE A 540 -1.70 21.41 20.59
CA PHE A 540 -2.91 20.98 19.89
C PHE A 540 -4.14 21.73 20.40
N SER A 541 -4.80 22.43 19.48
CA SER A 541 -6.04 23.16 19.70
C SER A 541 -7.24 22.41 19.15
N VAL A 542 -8.23 22.15 19.98
CA VAL A 542 -9.55 21.66 19.54
C VAL A 542 -10.67 22.45 20.22
N VAL A 543 -11.64 22.87 19.42
CA VAL A 543 -12.91 23.49 19.88
C VAL A 543 -14.06 22.76 19.20
N GLY A 544 -14.97 22.20 19.98
CA GLY A 544 -16.03 21.33 19.48
C GLY A 544 -16.19 20.10 20.36
N GLY A 545 -17.16 19.24 20.03
CA GLY A 545 -17.41 17.98 20.75
C GLY A 545 -17.58 18.11 22.28
N SER A 546 -17.60 16.96 22.95
CA SER A 546 -17.64 16.82 24.40
C SER A 546 -16.50 15.98 24.97
N ARG A 547 -15.76 15.23 24.14
CA ARG A 547 -14.56 14.48 24.54
C ARG A 547 -13.41 14.70 23.56
N HIS A 548 -12.24 15.05 24.10
CA HIS A 548 -10.99 15.17 23.36
C HIS A 548 -9.94 14.21 23.92
N GLU A 549 -9.27 13.47 23.04
CA GLU A 549 -8.27 12.48 23.42
C GLU A 549 -7.00 12.70 22.61
N TYR A 550 -5.97 13.25 23.25
CA TYR A 550 -4.64 13.41 22.67
C TYR A 550 -3.87 12.10 22.77
N VAL A 551 -3.39 11.60 21.63
CA VAL A 551 -2.80 10.28 21.49
C VAL A 551 -1.35 10.39 21.07
N LEU A 552 -0.48 9.59 21.70
CA LEU A 552 0.88 9.33 21.23
C LEU A 552 1.13 7.82 21.17
N THR A 553 1.71 7.36 20.06
CA THR A 553 2.10 5.99 19.77
C THR A 553 3.63 5.90 19.74
N GLY A 554 4.18 4.86 20.36
CA GLY A 554 5.62 4.66 20.48
C GLY A 554 6.29 4.14 19.21
N ASP A 555 7.47 3.53 19.41
CA ASP A 555 8.19 2.79 18.38
C ASP A 555 7.32 1.65 17.83
N ALA A 556 7.05 1.69 16.52
CA ALA A 556 6.24 0.71 15.83
C ALA A 556 7.05 -0.46 15.24
N ASP A 557 8.38 -0.44 15.33
CA ASP A 557 9.28 -1.48 14.83
C ASP A 557 9.75 -2.45 15.92
N HIS A 558 9.70 -2.03 17.18
CA HIS A 558 10.14 -2.80 18.34
C HIS A 558 9.06 -2.82 19.41
N ASP A 559 9.13 -3.80 20.31
CA ASP A 559 8.33 -3.75 21.54
C ASP A 559 8.85 -2.62 22.44
N GLY A 560 7.99 -2.13 23.31
CA GLY A 560 8.31 -1.02 24.20
C GLY A 560 7.29 -0.83 25.31
N ALA A 561 7.54 0.15 26.17
CA ALA A 561 6.70 0.44 27.32
C ALA A 561 6.64 1.93 27.63
N LEU A 562 5.61 2.31 28.39
CA LEU A 562 5.52 3.62 29.04
C LEU A 562 6.09 3.52 30.45
N GLU A 563 7.16 4.25 30.73
CA GLU A 563 7.77 4.32 32.06
C GLU A 563 7.35 5.61 32.78
N HIS A 564 6.83 5.49 34.00
CA HIS A 564 6.43 6.62 34.83
C HIS A 564 6.26 6.20 36.31
N ASP A 565 6.25 7.19 37.21
CA ASP A 565 5.95 6.99 38.65
C ASP A 565 4.50 7.33 39.03
N LEU A 566 3.62 7.55 38.04
CA LEU A 566 2.21 7.88 38.27
C LEU A 566 1.45 6.71 38.93
N PRO A 567 0.50 6.99 39.84
CA PRO A 567 -0.28 5.96 40.54
C PRO A 567 -1.38 5.41 39.61
N MET A 568 -0.99 4.57 38.67
CA MET A 568 -1.91 3.94 37.71
C MET A 568 -2.79 2.89 38.38
N GLN A 569 -4.03 2.82 37.93
CA GLN A 569 -4.98 1.75 38.25
C GLN A 569 -5.48 1.08 36.98
N SER A 570 -5.83 -0.20 37.05
CA SER A 570 -6.42 -0.92 35.91
C SER A 570 -7.72 -0.25 35.50
N TYR A 571 -7.85 0.07 34.21
CA TYR A 571 -9.12 0.44 33.58
C TYR A 571 -9.85 -0.81 33.12
N GLY A 572 -9.14 -1.69 32.39
CA GLY A 572 -9.72 -2.90 31.82
C GLY A 572 -8.86 -3.50 30.71
N PRO A 573 -9.31 -4.61 30.09
CA PRO A 573 -8.57 -5.28 29.03
C PRO A 573 -8.52 -4.48 27.72
N MET A 574 -9.44 -3.54 27.52
CA MET A 574 -9.53 -2.67 26.34
C MET A 574 -9.90 -1.24 26.76
N LEU A 575 -9.67 -0.22 25.93
CA LEU A 575 -10.12 1.15 26.20
C LEU A 575 -11.62 1.32 25.88
N LEU A 576 -12.44 0.35 26.28
CA LEU A 576 -13.88 0.31 26.07
C LEU A 576 -14.60 0.19 27.42
N PRO A 577 -15.83 0.72 27.54
CA PRO A 577 -16.66 0.49 28.72
C PRO A 577 -16.83 -1.01 29.03
N ASP A 578 -16.94 -1.32 30.32
CA ASP A 578 -17.22 -2.69 30.78
C ASP A 578 -18.50 -3.24 30.14
N GLY A 579 -18.40 -4.46 29.61
CA GLY A 579 -19.53 -5.19 29.02
C GLY A 579 -19.74 -4.97 27.52
N VAL A 580 -18.92 -4.16 26.83
CA VAL A 580 -18.95 -4.04 25.38
C VAL A 580 -18.48 -5.35 24.72
N GLU A 581 -19.32 -5.93 23.88
CA GLU A 581 -18.95 -7.10 23.07
C GLU A 581 -18.07 -6.67 21.90
N VAL A 582 -16.92 -7.33 21.75
CA VAL A 582 -15.94 -7.04 20.71
C VAL A 582 -15.72 -8.28 19.84
N LYS A 583 -15.80 -8.08 18.53
CA LYS A 583 -15.30 -9.04 17.53
C LYS A 583 -14.23 -8.35 16.71
N LEU A 584 -13.00 -8.84 16.81
CA LEU A 584 -11.89 -8.30 16.02
C LEU A 584 -12.02 -8.72 14.54
N PRO A 585 -11.43 -7.94 13.61
CA PRO A 585 -11.40 -8.30 12.19
C PRO A 585 -10.80 -9.68 11.96
N THR A 586 -11.36 -10.41 10.99
CA THR A 586 -10.87 -11.74 10.58
C THR A 586 -10.14 -11.73 9.24
N GLY A 587 -10.14 -10.61 8.52
CA GLY A 587 -9.43 -10.41 7.27
C GLY A 587 -9.30 -8.92 6.94
N GLU A 588 -8.45 -8.57 5.99
CA GLU A 588 -8.14 -7.17 5.62
C GLU A 588 -9.39 -6.33 5.33
N SER A 589 -10.39 -6.92 4.66
CA SER A 589 -11.65 -6.27 4.32
C SER A 589 -12.87 -6.83 5.07
N THR A 590 -12.64 -7.62 6.12
CA THR A 590 -13.71 -8.19 6.96
C THR A 590 -13.74 -7.43 8.28
N PRO A 591 -14.64 -6.46 8.45
CA PRO A 591 -14.61 -5.53 9.58
C PRO A 591 -14.88 -6.25 10.89
N GLY A 592 -14.30 -5.72 11.97
CA GLY A 592 -14.70 -6.04 13.33
C GLY A 592 -15.87 -5.18 13.80
N GLU A 593 -16.36 -5.44 15.01
CA GLU A 593 -17.37 -4.65 15.69
C GLU A 593 -17.06 -4.52 17.19
N ALA A 594 -17.47 -3.41 17.79
CA ALA A 594 -17.30 -3.13 19.22
C ALA A 594 -18.59 -2.56 19.83
N GLY A 595 -19.72 -3.25 19.65
CA GLY A 595 -21.01 -2.86 20.27
C GLY A 595 -21.50 -1.44 19.94
N GLY A 596 -21.18 -0.93 18.74
CA GLY A 596 -21.50 0.45 18.32
C GLY A 596 -20.46 1.51 18.72
N HIS A 597 -19.41 1.13 19.45
CA HIS A 597 -18.24 1.97 19.71
C HIS A 597 -17.24 1.92 18.55
N ASN A 598 -16.33 2.89 18.51
CA ASN A 598 -15.21 2.88 17.59
C ASN A 598 -14.30 1.67 17.87
N LEU A 599 -14.08 0.84 16.85
CA LEU A 599 -13.29 -0.39 16.93
C LEU A 599 -11.83 -0.14 17.31
N GLY A 600 -11.27 1.04 17.00
CA GLY A 600 -9.89 1.42 17.39
C GLY A 600 -9.63 1.22 18.88
N TYR A 601 -10.62 1.50 19.73
CA TYR A 601 -10.51 1.36 21.19
C TYR A 601 -10.38 -0.10 21.67
N ALA A 602 -10.78 -1.07 20.85
CA ALA A 602 -10.58 -2.49 21.12
C ALA A 602 -9.13 -2.97 20.88
N PHE A 603 -8.34 -2.20 20.13
CA PHE A 603 -6.94 -2.52 19.85
C PHE A 603 -5.99 -2.02 20.94
N LEU A 604 -6.40 -1.05 21.77
CA LEU A 604 -5.66 -0.63 22.95
C LEU A 604 -5.95 -1.62 24.07
N ARG A 605 -4.96 -2.43 24.42
CA ARG A 605 -5.01 -3.53 25.38
C ARG A 605 -4.28 -3.19 26.67
N ASP A 606 -4.58 -3.96 27.72
CA ASP A 606 -3.94 -3.88 29.04
C ASP A 606 -3.98 -2.45 29.63
N VAL A 607 -5.17 -1.85 29.55
CA VAL A 607 -5.34 -0.42 29.77
C VAL A 607 -5.29 -0.07 31.26
N GLN A 608 -4.42 0.88 31.56
CA GLN A 608 -4.31 1.52 32.86
C GLN A 608 -4.71 2.98 32.76
N GLN A 609 -5.14 3.57 33.87
CA GLN A 609 -5.55 4.97 33.95
C GLN A 609 -5.11 5.64 35.25
N THR A 610 -4.98 6.96 35.24
CA THR A 610 -4.85 7.78 36.45
C THR A 610 -5.42 9.18 36.21
N PRO A 611 -6.16 9.76 37.17
CA PRO A 611 -6.52 11.19 37.10
C PRO A 611 -5.28 12.07 37.16
N ILE A 612 -5.29 13.19 36.42
CA ILE A 612 -4.21 14.17 36.42
C ILE A 612 -4.74 15.57 36.76
N ASP A 613 -4.01 16.32 37.59
CA ASP A 613 -4.39 17.65 38.07
C ASP A 613 -3.27 18.71 37.93
N GLY A 614 -2.15 18.34 37.31
CA GLY A 614 -1.00 19.21 37.12
C GLY A 614 -0.01 18.66 36.08
N ALA A 615 1.27 18.97 36.27
CA ALA A 615 2.34 18.46 35.42
C ALA A 615 2.53 16.95 35.62
N TRP A 616 2.82 16.25 34.53
CA TRP A 616 3.10 14.81 34.52
C TRP A 616 4.20 14.50 33.51
N THR A 617 4.87 13.36 33.69
CA THR A 617 5.91 12.90 32.77
C THR A 617 5.78 11.41 32.50
N VAL A 618 5.97 11.01 31.24
CA VAL A 618 6.00 9.61 30.81
C VAL A 618 7.13 9.42 29.81
N THR A 619 7.89 8.33 29.91
CA THR A 619 8.94 7.99 28.93
C THR A 619 8.46 6.87 28.03
N PHE A 620 8.54 7.07 26.71
CA PHE A 620 8.42 6.01 25.71
C PHE A 620 9.76 5.28 25.59
N ALA A 621 9.84 4.11 26.21
CA ALA A 621 10.97 3.20 26.08
C ALA A 621 10.76 2.23 24.90
N SER A 622 11.87 1.81 24.28
CA SER A 622 11.89 0.84 23.18
C SER A 622 13.00 -0.17 23.40
N ASP A 623 12.77 -1.42 22.99
CA ASP A 623 13.76 -2.51 23.00
C ASP A 623 14.81 -2.39 21.88
N ALA A 624 14.74 -1.34 21.06
CA ALA A 624 15.68 -1.11 19.98
C ALA A 624 17.13 -1.01 20.46
N GLN A 625 18.06 -1.47 19.62
CA GLN A 625 19.49 -1.44 19.93
C GLN A 625 20.10 -0.03 19.89
N THR A 626 19.42 0.94 19.29
CA THR A 626 19.92 2.32 19.21
C THR A 626 19.66 3.08 20.51
N THR A 627 20.59 3.92 20.93
CA THR A 627 20.51 4.66 22.19
C THR A 627 19.42 5.72 22.13
N GLY A 628 18.51 5.72 23.11
CA GLY A 628 17.61 6.84 23.38
C GLY A 628 16.17 6.45 23.68
N ALA A 629 15.37 7.44 24.04
CA ALA A 629 13.94 7.34 24.31
C ALA A 629 13.29 8.72 24.15
N VAL A 630 11.96 8.81 24.18
CA VAL A 630 11.27 10.10 24.21
C VAL A 630 10.58 10.26 25.54
N LYS A 631 11.00 11.28 26.30
CA LYS A 631 10.32 11.69 27.52
C LYS A 631 9.30 12.77 27.17
N VAL A 632 8.05 12.50 27.50
CA VAL A 632 6.92 13.40 27.29
C VAL A 632 6.64 14.10 28.62
N HIS A 633 6.72 15.42 28.60
CA HIS A 633 6.27 16.27 29.71
C HIS A 633 4.93 16.89 29.31
N GLY A 634 3.90 16.67 30.10
CA GLY A 634 2.57 17.20 29.83
C GLY A 634 1.96 17.89 31.05
N THR A 635 0.84 18.57 30.83
CA THR A 635 0.09 19.25 31.90
C THR A 635 -1.40 19.01 31.74
N ALA A 636 -2.09 18.73 32.84
CA ALA A 636 -3.56 18.71 32.86
C ALA A 636 -4.14 20.06 32.42
N LEU A 637 -5.25 20.03 31.67
CA LEU A 637 -5.96 21.21 31.21
C LEU A 637 -7.02 21.70 32.21
N GLY A 638 -7.42 20.83 33.14
CA GLY A 638 -8.35 21.14 34.21
C GLY A 638 -8.61 19.94 35.11
N SER A 639 -9.48 20.11 36.09
CA SER A 639 -9.92 19.03 36.96
C SER A 639 -10.73 17.99 36.18
N GLY A 640 -10.37 16.71 36.29
CA GLY A 640 -11.09 15.60 35.66
C GLY A 640 -10.43 15.03 34.41
N ASP A 641 -9.30 15.60 33.98
CA ASP A 641 -8.47 15.00 32.94
C ASP A 641 -7.92 13.63 33.43
N ILE A 642 -7.83 12.67 32.51
CA ILE A 642 -7.35 11.30 32.78
C ILE A 642 -6.24 10.96 31.79
N LEU A 643 -5.17 10.36 32.30
CA LEU A 643 -4.10 9.79 31.49
C LEU A 643 -4.29 8.26 31.44
N PHE A 644 -4.23 7.69 30.24
CA PHE A 644 -4.26 6.26 30.00
C PHE A 644 -2.93 5.76 29.44
N SER A 645 -2.51 4.59 29.89
CA SER A 645 -1.39 3.82 29.35
C SER A 645 -1.93 2.51 28.80
N ALA A 646 -1.55 2.15 27.58
CA ALA A 646 -1.99 0.94 26.90
C ALA A 646 -0.90 0.34 26.00
N GLN A 647 -1.13 -0.89 25.55
CA GLN A 647 -0.37 -1.53 24.48
C GLN A 647 -1.28 -1.67 23.25
N ALA A 648 -0.76 -1.45 22.05
CA ALA A 648 -1.46 -1.71 20.80
C ALA A 648 -0.63 -2.62 19.89
N PRO A 649 -1.23 -3.34 18.92
CA PRO A 649 -0.46 -4.17 18.00
C PRO A 649 0.53 -3.36 17.16
N SER A 650 1.78 -3.83 17.09
CA SER A 650 2.81 -3.38 16.14
C SER A 650 2.70 -4.26 14.87
N ILE A 651 2.09 -3.71 13.81
CA ILE A 651 1.83 -4.48 12.57
C ILE A 651 3.09 -4.72 11.72
N ARG A 652 4.15 -3.91 11.89
CA ARG A 652 5.29 -3.87 10.96
C ARG A 652 6.09 -5.16 10.95
N ARG A 653 6.36 -5.74 12.13
CA ARG A 653 7.12 -6.99 12.27
C ARG A 653 6.33 -8.23 11.82
N ALA A 654 4.99 -8.15 11.81
CA ALA A 654 4.13 -9.22 11.30
C ALA A 654 4.17 -9.35 9.78
N GLN A 655 4.65 -8.32 9.07
CA GLN A 655 4.70 -8.28 7.61
C GLN A 655 3.33 -8.64 7.00
N ASN A 656 3.29 -9.66 6.14
CA ASN A 656 2.08 -10.17 5.51
C ASN A 656 1.71 -11.54 6.08
N ASP A 657 1.66 -11.66 7.41
CA ASP A 657 1.27 -12.91 8.08
C ASP A 657 0.33 -12.65 9.27
N ASP A 658 -0.94 -13.04 9.10
CA ASP A 658 -1.97 -12.90 10.14
C ASP A 658 -1.69 -13.75 11.39
N ALA A 659 -0.91 -14.84 11.26
CA ALA A 659 -0.64 -15.78 12.36
C ALA A 659 0.27 -15.21 13.46
N VAL A 660 1.01 -14.13 13.17
CA VAL A 660 1.99 -13.54 14.09
C VAL A 660 1.63 -12.14 14.57
N LEU A 661 0.48 -11.59 14.14
CA LEU A 661 0.06 -10.22 14.47
C LEU A 661 0.01 -9.91 15.97
N ASP A 662 -0.47 -10.86 16.76
CA ASP A 662 -0.64 -10.69 18.21
C ASP A 662 0.68 -10.84 19.00
N GLN A 663 1.81 -11.07 18.33
CA GLN A 663 3.11 -11.27 18.97
C GLN A 663 3.90 -9.98 19.18
N PHE A 664 3.47 -8.88 18.56
CA PHE A 664 4.22 -7.63 18.51
C PHE A 664 3.33 -6.49 19.00
N THR A 665 3.83 -5.69 19.93
CA THR A 665 3.09 -4.54 20.49
C THR A 665 3.92 -3.27 20.44
N MET A 666 3.25 -2.14 20.69
CA MET A 666 3.85 -0.84 20.90
C MET A 666 3.08 -0.09 21.99
N PRO A 667 3.74 0.76 22.79
CA PRO A 667 3.09 1.54 23.83
C PRO A 667 2.25 2.68 23.23
N VAL A 668 1.10 2.97 23.87
CA VAL A 668 0.20 4.07 23.52
C VAL A 668 -0.17 4.86 24.77
N LEU A 669 -0.04 6.18 24.69
CA LEU A 669 -0.44 7.15 25.71
C LEU A 669 -1.70 7.89 25.23
N VAL A 670 -2.72 8.00 26.08
CA VAL A 670 -3.92 8.81 25.79
C VAL A 670 -4.18 9.79 26.92
N HIS A 671 -4.17 11.09 26.64
CA HIS A 671 -4.65 12.13 27.55
C HIS A 671 -6.09 12.50 27.17
N ARG A 672 -7.05 12.04 27.98
CA ARG A 672 -8.48 12.30 27.80
C ARG A 672 -8.92 13.50 28.63
N ARG A 673 -9.69 14.37 27.98
CA ARG A 673 -10.52 15.39 28.62
C ARG A 673 -11.96 15.20 28.15
N GLU A 674 -12.88 15.19 29.09
CA GLU A 674 -14.31 14.97 28.82
C GLU A 674 -15.13 15.99 29.61
N ALA A 675 -16.13 16.58 28.96
CA ALA A 675 -17.02 17.54 29.59
C ALA A 675 -17.93 16.82 30.61
N MET A 676 -18.16 17.47 31.76
CA MET A 676 -19.07 16.94 32.79
C MET A 676 -20.56 17.17 32.45
N ASP A 677 -20.84 18.12 31.55
CA ASP A 677 -22.17 18.55 31.09
C ASP A 677 -22.21 18.69 29.55
N THR A 678 -23.30 19.21 28.97
CA THR A 678 -23.46 19.39 27.50
C THR A 678 -22.69 20.59 26.92
N GLU A 679 -21.61 21.03 27.58
CA GLU A 679 -20.83 22.19 27.12
C GLU A 679 -19.88 21.81 25.99
N VAL A 680 -19.72 22.72 25.02
CA VAL A 680 -18.71 22.60 23.96
C VAL A 680 -17.32 22.67 24.58
N LEU A 681 -16.50 21.66 24.33
CA LEU A 681 -15.17 21.57 24.93
C LEU A 681 -14.17 22.45 24.15
N LYS A 682 -13.32 23.18 24.88
CA LYS A 682 -12.14 23.87 24.35
C LYS A 682 -10.89 23.29 25.00
N SER A 683 -10.09 22.58 24.21
CA SER A 683 -8.81 21.99 24.64
C SER A 683 -7.63 22.66 23.97
N ARG A 684 -6.58 22.88 24.76
CA ARG A 684 -5.28 23.40 24.33
C ARG A 684 -4.19 22.53 24.96
N PHE A 685 -4.03 21.32 24.40
CA PHE A 685 -3.01 20.37 24.84
C PHE A 685 -1.63 20.98 24.62
N VAL A 686 -0.77 20.84 25.63
CA VAL A 686 0.65 21.20 25.52
C VAL A 686 1.48 20.06 26.07
N THR A 687 2.34 19.53 25.20
CA THR A 687 3.33 18.52 25.55
C THR A 687 4.71 18.99 25.08
N VAL A 688 5.73 18.63 25.83
CA VAL A 688 7.13 18.81 25.45
C VAL A 688 7.73 17.42 25.25
N LEU A 689 8.16 17.15 24.02
CA LEU A 689 8.78 15.90 23.60
C LEU A 689 10.29 16.07 23.67
N GLU A 690 10.89 15.46 24.68
CA GLU A 690 12.33 15.48 24.92
C GLU A 690 12.95 14.20 24.36
N ALA A 691 13.71 14.33 23.28
CA ALA A 691 14.52 13.23 22.77
C ALA A 691 15.73 13.03 23.69
N MET A 692 15.78 11.90 24.39
CA MET A 692 16.87 11.56 25.29
C MET A 692 17.93 10.77 24.54
N GLY A 693 19.18 11.25 24.53
CA GLY A 693 20.35 10.49 24.11
C GLY A 693 20.98 9.69 25.26
N GLU A 694 22.23 9.27 25.12
CA GLU A 694 22.98 8.58 26.19
C GLU A 694 23.12 9.42 27.48
N ALA A 695 23.14 10.75 27.34
CA ALA A 695 23.22 11.67 28.47
C ALA A 695 21.94 11.70 29.33
N GLY A 696 20.84 11.12 28.85
CA GLY A 696 19.54 11.09 29.52
C GLY A 696 18.74 12.38 29.33
N ALA A 697 17.78 12.61 30.23
CA ALA A 697 16.96 13.83 30.24
C ALA A 697 17.76 15.05 30.71
N PHE A 698 17.60 16.17 30.01
CA PHE A 698 18.13 17.49 30.33
C PHE A 698 17.04 18.49 30.78
N ILE A 699 15.76 18.24 30.49
CA ILE A 699 14.64 19.05 30.97
C ILE A 699 14.28 18.66 32.40
N GLY A 700 14.43 19.62 33.33
CA GLY A 700 14.10 19.41 34.73
C GLY A 700 12.59 19.47 34.97
N GLN A 701 11.91 20.47 34.38
CA GLN A 701 10.49 20.69 34.62
C GLN A 701 9.80 21.45 33.47
N VAL A 702 8.52 21.12 33.25
CA VAL A 702 7.60 21.86 32.39
C VAL A 702 6.38 22.29 33.20
N GLU A 703 6.14 23.59 33.26
CA GLU A 703 5.02 24.19 34.02
C GLU A 703 4.16 25.07 33.12
N ARG A 704 2.84 24.88 33.16
CA ARG A 704 1.90 25.83 32.55
C ARG A 704 1.76 27.06 33.45
N THR A 705 1.99 28.24 32.90
CA THR A 705 1.92 29.52 33.63
C THR A 705 0.67 30.31 33.25
N GLU A 706 0.27 31.24 34.13
CA GLU A 706 -0.87 32.12 33.87
C GLU A 706 -0.62 32.98 32.62
N VAL A 707 -1.62 33.02 31.75
CA VAL A 707 -1.74 33.99 30.65
C VAL A 707 -2.61 35.16 31.11
N GLU A 708 -2.42 36.33 30.50
CA GLU A 708 -3.26 37.51 30.80
C GLU A 708 -4.75 37.17 30.69
N ALA A 709 -5.56 37.66 31.65
CA ALA A 709 -6.99 37.38 31.69
C ALA A 709 -7.67 37.85 30.39
N GLY A 710 -8.32 36.92 29.68
CA GLY A 710 -8.94 37.17 28.37
C GLY A 710 -8.07 36.80 27.16
N SER A 711 -6.83 36.32 27.38
CA SER A 711 -6.01 35.72 26.33
C SER A 711 -6.44 34.28 26.05
N ASP A 712 -6.55 33.94 24.76
CA ASP A 712 -6.75 32.56 24.28
C ASP A 712 -5.43 31.78 24.11
N GLY A 713 -4.31 32.38 24.52
CA GLY A 713 -2.97 31.80 24.39
C GLY A 713 -2.64 30.77 25.47
N VAL A 714 -1.51 30.08 25.28
CA VAL A 714 -0.91 29.21 26.31
C VAL A 714 0.48 29.71 26.64
N SER A 715 0.85 29.68 27.93
CA SER A 715 2.19 30.02 28.40
C SER A 715 2.75 28.83 29.15
N VAL A 716 3.97 28.42 28.79
CA VAL A 716 4.69 27.30 29.39
C VAL A 716 6.10 27.73 29.72
N ARG A 717 6.56 27.40 30.92
CA ARG A 717 7.93 27.53 31.37
C ARG A 717 8.62 26.18 31.30
N ILE A 718 9.79 26.15 30.69
CA ILE A 718 10.66 24.98 30.58
C ILE A 718 11.99 25.35 31.25
N THR A 719 12.46 24.53 32.19
CA THR A 719 13.69 24.78 32.98
C THR A 719 14.64 23.61 32.99
#